data_AF-H0GYD5-F1
#
_entry.id   AF-H0GYD5-F1
#
_cell.length_a   1.000
_cell.length_b   1.000
_cell.length_c   1.000
_cell.angle_alpha   90.00
_cell.angle_beta   90.00
_cell.angle_gamma   90.00
#
_symmetry.space_group_name_H-M   'P 1'
#
loop_
_entity.id
_entity.type
_entity.pdbx_description
1 polymer ?
#
loop_
_entity_poly.entity_id
_entity_poly.type
_entity_poly.pdbx_seq_one_letter_code
_entity_poly.pdbx_strand_id
1 'polypeptide(L)'
;MADPWPEVQNLLSSIPKSRDPMKEAAMEPNADEFVGFYVPMDYSPRNEERNYQRIWQSEITDFQHHIYDLLLQSSEQFNNSAATYALSQIHLWNQYDFPHNMTLAYEFLEKFNDLTHFTNHSAIFDLAVMYSTGGSGSINGRTAIPQDSARALLYYQRAAELGNLRAKQVLAYKYYSGFNVPRNFNKALVLYRDIAEQLRGSYSRDEWDIVFPTWESYNVRISDFENGLLGKGLNSVPSSTVRKRTTRPDLGSPFIAQLNGAQVTFEPMGRFTFNGNDGHFNDEEDDEDANERRIIRIYYAALNDYKGTYSQSRNCERAKNLLELTYKEFQPQLDSLDPLQGFYYVRCLQLLGHMYFTGEGSSKPNITMAEELLHQSLQRSRRFVRQMGKAYIDLGLISQYIAGNVSEAISYYMKAVETPVNNGIVEFQLSKLATLFPEKEIGDPFNLMETAYLKGFIPAIYEFAVMTESGVNSKNSVENTAYLFKTFVDENEAIMAPELRTAFAELINDRPEVALWAYSRLAEQGYEAAQISAAYLMYQLPYKFEDPPRTTDPRKTLAISYYTRAFKQGNTDAGVVAGDIYFQMENYSKAMALYQGAALKYSKQAVWNLGYMHEHGLGVNKDFHLAKRYYDQVLEHDHRFYLASKLSVLKLHLKSWLAWLTRGKVNYWAPTTSSNANEDTLPPKTSWYKQLTNILQRMRHKEDATEDSQKHRTVIQNGAAHRDQEEQEISEILGFQVEDLITMGCILGIFLLSILMSTLAARRGWNVRFNGAQLNGNGNQQQQQQQQAQGPPGWDFNVQIFAI
;
A
#
# COMPACT_ATOMS: atom_id res chain seq x y z
N MET A 1 9.12 -38.68 -38.22
CA MET A 1 9.67 -37.34 -37.94
C MET A 1 10.27 -37.38 -36.55
N ALA A 2 11.43 -36.76 -36.35
CA ALA A 2 12.01 -36.62 -35.01
C ALA A 2 11.30 -35.47 -34.27
N ASP A 3 11.25 -35.55 -32.94
CA ASP A 3 10.70 -34.47 -32.11
C ASP A 3 11.61 -33.22 -32.23
N PRO A 4 11.06 -32.04 -32.59
CA PRO A 4 11.84 -30.82 -32.74
C PRO A 4 12.32 -30.20 -31.41
N TRP A 5 11.95 -30.76 -30.24
CA TRP A 5 12.28 -30.21 -28.93
C TRP A 5 13.77 -29.83 -28.71
N PRO A 6 14.77 -30.65 -29.05
CA PRO A 6 16.18 -30.28 -28.82
C PRO A 6 16.63 -29.06 -29.63
N GLU A 7 16.10 -28.92 -30.85
CA GLU A 7 16.37 -27.76 -31.70
C GLU A 7 15.76 -26.50 -31.07
N VAL A 8 14.51 -26.59 -30.63
CA VAL A 8 13.80 -25.51 -29.94
C VAL A 8 14.53 -25.06 -28.67
N GLN A 9 15.05 -26.00 -27.86
CA GLN A 9 15.81 -25.64 -26.65
C GLN A 9 17.05 -24.81 -26.97
N ASN A 10 17.76 -25.16 -28.05
CA ASN A 10 18.91 -24.40 -28.50
C ASN A 10 18.49 -23.00 -28.98
N LEU A 11 17.38 -22.91 -29.73
CA LEU A 11 16.86 -21.61 -30.19
C LEU A 11 16.41 -20.73 -29.01
N LEU A 12 15.69 -21.27 -28.03
CA LEU A 12 15.24 -20.54 -26.84
C LEU A 12 16.42 -20.07 -25.96
N SER A 13 17.55 -20.78 -25.96
CA SER A 13 18.74 -20.35 -25.22
C SER A 13 19.35 -19.05 -25.74
N SER A 14 19.04 -18.65 -26.99
CA SER A 14 19.53 -17.41 -27.59
C SER A 14 18.72 -16.17 -27.20
N ILE A 15 17.51 -16.35 -26.64
CA ILE A 15 16.61 -15.26 -26.28
C ILE A 15 16.59 -15.14 -24.75
N PRO A 16 16.72 -13.93 -24.17
CA PRO A 16 16.57 -13.74 -22.75
C PRO A 16 15.15 -14.12 -22.31
N LYS A 17 15.05 -14.93 -21.26
CA LYS A 17 13.76 -15.43 -20.75
C LYS A 17 12.84 -14.32 -20.26
N SER A 18 13.39 -13.34 -19.53
CA SER A 18 12.70 -12.17 -18.99
C SER A 18 13.73 -11.09 -18.70
N ARG A 19 13.31 -9.82 -18.71
CA ARG A 19 14.15 -8.67 -18.35
C ARG A 19 13.73 -8.13 -16.99
N ASP A 20 14.71 -7.93 -16.11
CA ASP A 20 14.50 -7.31 -14.80
C ASP A 20 14.99 -5.85 -14.89
N PRO A 21 14.08 -4.87 -15.11
CA PRO A 21 14.47 -3.48 -15.31
C PRO A 21 15.16 -2.90 -14.08
N MET A 22 14.86 -3.40 -12.87
CA MET A 22 15.50 -2.94 -11.64
C MET A 22 16.97 -3.35 -11.57
N LYS A 23 17.33 -4.48 -12.18
CA LYS A 23 18.72 -4.94 -12.30
C LYS A 23 19.47 -4.20 -13.40
N GLU A 24 18.81 -3.95 -14.53
CA GLU A 24 19.38 -3.18 -15.64
C GLU A 24 19.67 -1.73 -15.21
N ALA A 25 18.72 -1.08 -14.52
CA ALA A 25 18.87 0.27 -13.97
C ALA A 25 20.01 0.40 -12.94
N ALA A 26 20.41 -0.69 -12.28
CA ALA A 26 21.53 -0.69 -11.34
C ALA A 26 22.90 -0.60 -12.04
N MET A 27 22.97 -0.93 -13.33
CA MET A 27 24.19 -0.87 -14.13
C MET A 27 24.39 0.52 -14.74
N GLU A 28 23.32 1.31 -14.90
CA GLU A 28 23.40 2.67 -15.42
C GLU A 28 23.73 3.69 -14.30
N PRO A 29 24.71 4.59 -14.51
CA PRO A 29 25.16 5.54 -13.48
C PRO A 29 24.20 6.73 -13.25
N ASN A 30 23.28 7.03 -14.18
CA ASN A 30 22.44 8.24 -14.18
C ASN A 30 20.93 7.97 -14.36
N ALA A 31 20.43 6.79 -13.98
CA ALA A 31 18.98 6.54 -13.96
C ALA A 31 18.33 7.29 -12.79
N ASP A 32 18.24 8.62 -12.91
CA ASP A 32 17.78 9.52 -11.85
C ASP A 32 16.24 9.56 -11.71
N GLU A 33 15.51 8.99 -12.65
CA GLU A 33 14.04 8.93 -12.62
C GLU A 33 13.52 7.59 -12.09
N PHE A 34 12.63 7.68 -11.10
CA PHE A 34 11.72 6.61 -10.78
C PHE A 34 10.84 6.34 -12.02
N VAL A 35 11.05 5.20 -12.68
CA VAL A 35 10.14 4.74 -13.72
C VAL A 35 8.83 4.38 -13.04
N GLY A 36 7.81 5.23 -13.23
CA GLY A 36 6.46 4.95 -12.80
C GLY A 36 5.89 3.73 -13.52
N PHE A 37 4.81 3.17 -12.99
CA PHE A 37 4.07 2.08 -13.64
C PHE A 37 2.63 2.51 -13.86
N TYR A 38 1.98 1.93 -14.87
CA TYR A 38 0.57 2.16 -15.14
C TYR A 38 -0.29 0.99 -14.63
N VAL A 39 -1.30 1.30 -13.81
CA VAL A 39 -2.31 0.33 -13.38
C VAL A 39 -3.61 0.59 -14.14
N PRO A 40 -4.13 -0.40 -14.91
CA PRO A 40 -5.38 -0.23 -15.63
C PRO A 40 -6.57 -0.17 -14.66
N MET A 41 -7.48 0.78 -14.90
CA MET A 41 -8.71 0.96 -14.12
C MET A 41 -9.78 -0.09 -14.45
N ASP A 42 -9.95 -0.34 -15.75
CA ASP A 42 -11.01 -1.19 -16.29
C ASP A 42 -10.46 -2.50 -16.85
N TYR A 43 -11.31 -3.51 -16.95
CA TYR A 43 -10.94 -4.80 -17.53
C TYR A 43 -12.09 -5.39 -18.36
N SER A 44 -11.79 -5.72 -19.62
CA SER A 44 -12.72 -6.36 -20.55
C SER A 44 -12.04 -7.50 -21.30
N PRO A 45 -12.51 -8.76 -21.17
CA PRO A 45 -11.94 -9.91 -21.87
C PRO A 45 -11.86 -9.73 -23.40
N ARG A 46 -12.83 -9.02 -23.99
CA ARG A 46 -12.84 -8.74 -25.43
C ARG A 46 -11.72 -7.78 -25.86
N ASN A 47 -11.37 -6.83 -24.99
CA ASN A 47 -10.27 -5.91 -25.26
C ASN A 47 -8.93 -6.64 -25.13
N GLU A 48 -8.79 -7.51 -24.12
CA GLU A 48 -7.61 -8.36 -23.97
C GLU A 48 -7.42 -9.31 -25.15
N GLU A 49 -8.48 -9.95 -25.63
CA GLU A 49 -8.41 -10.81 -26.82
C GLU A 49 -7.98 -10.02 -28.07
N ARG A 50 -8.51 -8.81 -28.27
CA ARG A 50 -8.08 -7.93 -29.36
C ARG A 50 -6.62 -7.49 -29.22
N ASN A 51 -6.18 -7.14 -28.01
CA ASN A 51 -4.81 -6.75 -27.73
C ASN A 51 -3.85 -7.91 -27.97
N TYR A 52 -4.19 -9.12 -27.52
CA TYR A 52 -3.44 -10.34 -27.77
C TYR A 52 -3.27 -10.59 -29.28
N GLN A 53 -4.37 -10.54 -30.05
CA GLN A 53 -4.32 -10.72 -31.51
C GLN A 53 -3.48 -9.64 -32.21
N ARG A 54 -3.57 -8.40 -31.74
CA ARG A 54 -2.75 -7.29 -32.25
C ARG A 54 -1.26 -7.55 -32.02
N ILE A 55 -0.87 -7.84 -30.78
CA ILE A 55 0.53 -8.14 -30.40
C ILE A 55 1.05 -9.31 -31.23
N TRP A 56 0.24 -10.38 -31.35
CA TRP A 56 0.61 -11.57 -32.13
C TRP A 56 0.87 -11.27 -33.61
N GLN A 57 0.17 -10.29 -34.19
CA GLN A 57 0.32 -9.93 -35.61
C GLN A 57 1.40 -8.87 -35.86
N SER A 58 1.66 -7.97 -34.91
CA SER A 58 2.52 -6.80 -35.15
C SER A 58 3.85 -6.81 -34.41
N GLU A 59 3.92 -7.40 -33.22
CA GLU A 59 5.09 -7.28 -32.33
C GLU A 59 5.95 -8.55 -32.30
N ILE A 60 5.35 -9.72 -32.55
CA ILE A 60 6.08 -10.99 -32.60
C ILE A 60 6.89 -11.09 -33.90
N THR A 61 8.15 -11.48 -33.78
CA THR A 61 9.06 -11.67 -34.92
C THR A 61 8.83 -13.00 -35.63
N ASP A 62 9.15 -13.08 -36.93
CA ASP A 62 9.08 -14.33 -37.71
C ASP A 62 9.89 -15.47 -37.06
N PHE A 63 11.01 -15.13 -36.43
CA PHE A 63 11.83 -16.08 -35.67
C PHE A 63 11.09 -16.66 -34.46
N GLN A 64 10.40 -15.81 -33.69
CA GLN A 64 9.57 -16.26 -32.56
C GLN A 64 8.36 -17.08 -33.04
N HIS A 65 7.74 -16.73 -34.16
CA HIS A 65 6.68 -17.55 -34.77
C HIS A 65 7.19 -18.95 -35.12
N HIS A 66 8.36 -19.04 -35.74
CA HIS A 66 8.96 -20.34 -36.07
C HIS A 66 9.25 -21.20 -34.83
N ILE A 67 9.81 -20.59 -33.78
CA ILE A 67 10.03 -21.28 -32.49
C ILE A 67 8.70 -21.76 -31.90
N TYR A 68 7.68 -20.90 -31.93
CA TYR A 68 6.37 -21.22 -31.38
C TYR A 68 5.69 -22.37 -32.12
N ASP A 69 5.77 -22.39 -33.45
CA ASP A 69 5.22 -23.48 -34.29
C ASP A 69 5.92 -24.82 -34.01
N LEU A 70 7.25 -24.81 -33.85
CA LEU A 70 8.00 -26.01 -33.47
C LEU A 70 7.66 -26.48 -32.05
N LEU A 71 7.49 -25.57 -31.10
CA LEU A 71 7.02 -25.87 -29.74
C LEU A 71 5.63 -26.53 -29.77
N LEU A 72 4.71 -25.96 -30.54
CA LEU A 72 3.36 -26.48 -30.68
C LEU A 72 3.38 -27.85 -31.34
N GLN A 73 4.17 -28.04 -32.40
CA GLN A 73 4.34 -29.33 -33.06
C GLN A 73 4.89 -30.39 -32.08
N SER A 74 5.93 -30.07 -31.30
CA SER A 74 6.48 -30.97 -30.28
C SER A 74 5.44 -31.35 -29.23
N SER A 75 4.69 -30.37 -28.72
CA SER A 75 3.65 -30.58 -27.74
C SER A 75 2.50 -31.44 -28.29
N GLU A 76 1.92 -31.08 -29.44
CA GLU A 76 0.70 -31.69 -29.96
C GLU A 76 0.94 -33.04 -30.65
N GLN A 77 1.99 -33.15 -31.48
CA GLN A 77 2.24 -34.35 -32.27
C GLN A 77 2.96 -35.44 -31.47
N PHE A 78 3.88 -35.06 -30.58
CA PHE A 78 4.73 -35.99 -29.84
C PHE A 78 4.36 -36.12 -28.35
N ASN A 79 3.39 -35.33 -27.86
CA ASN A 79 3.02 -35.29 -26.44
C ASN A 79 4.23 -35.07 -25.52
N ASN A 80 5.18 -34.26 -25.95
CA ASN A 80 6.36 -33.95 -25.15
C ASN A 80 5.96 -33.11 -23.94
N SER A 81 6.16 -33.67 -22.74
CA SER A 81 5.80 -33.02 -21.48
C SER A 81 6.63 -31.75 -21.22
N ALA A 82 7.92 -31.73 -21.60
CA ALA A 82 8.78 -30.58 -21.40
C ALA A 82 8.40 -29.40 -22.32
N ALA A 83 8.10 -29.68 -23.59
CA ALA A 83 7.60 -28.68 -24.53
C ALA A 83 6.24 -28.11 -24.08
N THR A 84 5.34 -28.98 -23.62
CA THR A 84 4.02 -28.58 -23.08
C THR A 84 4.18 -27.67 -21.86
N TYR A 85 5.07 -28.01 -20.93
CA TYR A 85 5.35 -27.17 -19.76
C TYR A 85 5.97 -25.82 -20.16
N ALA A 86 6.93 -25.81 -21.09
CA ALA A 86 7.52 -24.57 -21.58
C ALA A 86 6.46 -23.64 -22.20
N LEU A 87 5.59 -24.17 -23.08
CA LEU A 87 4.46 -23.42 -23.65
C LEU A 87 3.54 -22.84 -22.57
N SER A 88 3.24 -23.63 -21.54
CA SER A 88 2.42 -23.14 -20.41
C SER A 88 3.06 -21.95 -19.70
N GLN A 89 4.37 -22.02 -19.43
CA GLN A 89 5.10 -20.97 -18.70
C GLN A 89 5.30 -19.71 -19.56
N ILE A 90 5.46 -19.88 -20.88
CA ILE A 90 5.51 -18.79 -21.85
C ILE A 90 4.24 -17.95 -21.78
N HIS A 91 3.08 -18.59 -21.93
CA HIS A 91 1.77 -17.92 -21.89
C HIS A 91 1.40 -17.40 -20.50
N LEU A 92 1.85 -18.08 -19.44
CA LEU A 92 1.54 -17.69 -18.06
C LEU A 92 2.34 -16.45 -17.62
N TRP A 93 3.64 -16.44 -17.87
CA TRP A 93 4.59 -15.44 -17.35
C TRP A 93 5.09 -14.43 -18.39
N ASN A 94 4.60 -14.47 -19.62
CA ASN A 94 5.08 -13.61 -20.71
C ASN A 94 6.61 -13.73 -20.90
N GLN A 95 7.08 -14.99 -20.95
CA GLN A 95 8.51 -15.29 -21.14
C GLN A 95 8.87 -15.21 -22.62
N TYR A 96 10.10 -14.80 -22.92
CA TYR A 96 10.61 -14.62 -24.29
C TYR A 96 9.80 -13.64 -25.14
N ASP A 97 9.16 -12.66 -24.48
CA ASP A 97 8.32 -11.60 -25.07
C ASP A 97 7.08 -12.10 -25.83
N PHE A 98 6.58 -13.29 -25.50
CA PHE A 98 5.28 -13.78 -25.99
C PHE A 98 4.13 -13.25 -25.12
N PRO A 99 3.02 -12.77 -25.72
CA PRO A 99 1.92 -12.18 -24.97
C PRO A 99 1.29 -13.15 -23.97
N HIS A 100 0.90 -12.61 -22.81
CA HIS A 100 0.23 -13.37 -21.76
C HIS A 100 -1.14 -13.90 -22.22
N ASN A 101 -1.43 -15.16 -21.89
CA ASN A 101 -2.73 -15.77 -22.12
C ASN A 101 -3.08 -16.81 -21.06
N MET A 102 -4.00 -16.42 -20.16
CA MET A 102 -4.41 -17.27 -19.04
C MET A 102 -5.15 -18.55 -19.47
N THR A 103 -5.93 -18.50 -20.56
CA THR A 103 -6.72 -19.67 -21.01
C THR A 103 -5.81 -20.72 -21.66
N LEU A 104 -4.89 -20.29 -22.54
CA LEU A 104 -3.92 -21.20 -23.16
C LEU A 104 -2.95 -21.79 -22.12
N ALA A 105 -2.50 -20.97 -21.17
CA ALA A 105 -1.67 -21.45 -20.07
C ALA A 105 -2.38 -22.57 -19.27
N TYR A 106 -3.66 -22.39 -18.95
CA TYR A 106 -4.47 -23.40 -18.28
C TYR A 106 -4.62 -24.68 -19.10
N GLU A 107 -4.94 -24.59 -20.40
CA GLU A 107 -5.07 -25.76 -21.29
C GLU A 107 -3.76 -26.57 -21.34
N PHE A 108 -2.61 -25.90 -21.48
CA PHE A 108 -1.32 -26.59 -21.49
C PHE A 108 -0.92 -27.12 -20.12
N LEU A 109 -1.28 -26.47 -19.02
CA LEU A 109 -1.04 -27.01 -17.67
C LEU A 109 -1.89 -28.25 -17.39
N GLU A 110 -3.17 -28.27 -17.78
CA GLU A 110 -4.03 -29.47 -17.67
C GLU A 110 -3.44 -30.62 -18.50
N LYS A 111 -3.09 -30.37 -19.78
CA LYS A 111 -2.42 -31.36 -20.62
C LYS A 111 -1.12 -31.87 -19.99
N PHE A 112 -0.32 -30.97 -19.41
CA PHE A 112 0.92 -31.35 -18.73
C PHE A 112 0.67 -32.23 -17.49
N ASN A 113 -0.37 -31.92 -16.72
CA ASN A 113 -0.77 -32.73 -15.57
C ASN A 113 -1.24 -34.13 -15.99
N ASP A 114 -1.98 -34.23 -17.09
CA ASP A 114 -2.41 -35.52 -17.66
C ASP A 114 -1.21 -36.36 -18.10
N LEU A 115 -0.23 -35.75 -18.79
CA LEU A 115 0.99 -36.41 -19.26
C LEU A 115 1.90 -36.87 -18.11
N THR A 116 1.94 -36.10 -17.02
CA THR A 116 2.85 -36.37 -15.88
C THR A 116 2.17 -37.12 -14.74
N HIS A 117 0.88 -37.41 -14.84
CA HIS A 117 0.09 -38.09 -13.81
C HIS A 117 0.25 -37.49 -12.41
N PHE A 118 0.14 -36.16 -12.29
CA PHE A 118 0.19 -35.44 -11.01
C PHE A 118 1.50 -35.68 -10.20
N THR A 119 2.64 -35.66 -10.88
CA THR A 119 3.98 -35.84 -10.26
C THR A 119 4.76 -34.54 -10.09
N ASN A 120 4.54 -33.53 -10.95
CA ASN A 120 5.23 -32.24 -10.83
C ASN A 120 4.47 -31.28 -9.91
N HIS A 121 5.07 -30.97 -8.76
CA HIS A 121 4.43 -30.16 -7.73
C HIS A 121 4.24 -28.68 -8.09
N SER A 122 5.02 -28.14 -9.03
CA SER A 122 4.93 -26.72 -9.43
C SER A 122 3.72 -26.48 -10.32
N ALA A 123 3.51 -27.34 -11.33
CA ALA A 123 2.34 -27.25 -12.20
C ALA A 123 1.03 -27.50 -11.44
N ILE A 124 1.03 -28.49 -10.53
CA ILE A 124 -0.15 -28.76 -9.67
C ILE A 124 -0.46 -27.56 -8.78
N PHE A 125 0.57 -26.88 -8.25
CA PHE A 125 0.38 -25.67 -7.44
C PHE A 125 -0.18 -24.51 -8.27
N ASP A 126 0.33 -24.27 -9.48
CA ASP A 126 -0.19 -23.23 -10.37
C ASP A 126 -1.66 -23.50 -10.73
N LEU A 127 -2.00 -24.74 -11.07
CA LEU A 127 -3.40 -25.13 -11.31
C LEU A 127 -4.27 -24.96 -10.06
N ALA A 128 -3.76 -25.27 -8.86
CA ALA A 128 -4.48 -25.04 -7.61
C ALA A 128 -4.84 -23.56 -7.42
N VAL A 129 -3.91 -22.66 -7.73
CA VAL A 129 -4.14 -21.21 -7.69
C VAL A 129 -5.17 -20.81 -8.73
N MET A 130 -5.06 -21.29 -9.98
CA MET A 130 -6.04 -21.02 -11.04
C MET A 130 -7.47 -21.43 -10.65
N TYR A 131 -7.64 -22.61 -10.06
CA TYR A 131 -8.95 -23.07 -9.55
C TYR A 131 -9.42 -22.27 -8.33
N SER A 132 -8.51 -21.77 -7.47
CA SER A 132 -8.84 -20.98 -6.29
C SER A 132 -9.30 -19.56 -6.64
N THR A 133 -8.67 -18.94 -7.63
CA THR A 133 -8.96 -17.56 -8.04
C THR A 133 -10.08 -17.50 -9.07
N GLY A 134 -10.18 -18.49 -9.96
CA GLY A 134 -11.02 -18.45 -11.14
C GLY A 134 -10.41 -17.49 -12.18
N GLY A 135 -10.08 -18.00 -13.35
CA GLY A 135 -9.52 -17.20 -14.44
C GLY A 135 -10.61 -16.47 -15.20
N SER A 136 -10.58 -15.14 -15.19
CA SER A 136 -11.40 -14.32 -16.07
C SER A 136 -10.72 -14.26 -17.44
N GLY A 137 -11.30 -14.92 -18.43
CA GLY A 137 -10.80 -14.97 -19.80
C GLY A 137 -11.61 -15.97 -20.60
N SER A 138 -12.26 -15.51 -21.67
CA SER A 138 -12.95 -16.36 -22.63
C SER A 138 -12.43 -15.94 -24.00
N ILE A 139 -11.64 -16.81 -24.62
CA ILE A 139 -11.14 -16.63 -25.99
C ILE A 139 -11.88 -17.63 -26.87
N ASN A 140 -12.40 -17.19 -28.01
CA ASN A 140 -13.13 -18.05 -28.97
C ASN A 140 -14.33 -18.83 -28.37
N GLY A 141 -15.01 -18.28 -27.36
CA GLY A 141 -16.16 -18.93 -26.72
C GLY A 141 -15.82 -20.14 -25.84
N ARG A 142 -14.53 -20.36 -25.51
CA ARG A 142 -14.11 -21.37 -24.54
C ARG A 142 -14.32 -20.85 -23.11
N THR A 143 -14.78 -21.75 -22.24
CA THR A 143 -15.24 -21.47 -20.88
C THR A 143 -14.17 -20.81 -20.01
N ALA A 144 -14.55 -19.71 -19.34
CA ALA A 144 -13.79 -19.14 -18.23
C ALA A 144 -13.49 -20.23 -17.18
N ILE A 145 -12.30 -20.20 -16.58
CA ILE A 145 -11.89 -21.18 -15.58
C ILE A 145 -12.77 -20.97 -14.34
N PRO A 146 -13.69 -21.90 -14.02
CA PRO A 146 -14.60 -21.70 -12.91
C PRO A 146 -13.84 -21.77 -11.60
N GLN A 147 -14.19 -20.90 -10.66
CA GLN A 147 -13.68 -21.00 -9.31
C GLN A 147 -14.21 -22.28 -8.65
N ASP A 148 -13.30 -23.18 -8.27
CA ASP A 148 -13.63 -24.42 -7.56
C ASP A 148 -12.68 -24.59 -6.36
N SER A 149 -13.18 -24.19 -5.20
CA SER A 149 -12.42 -24.27 -3.94
C SER A 149 -12.13 -25.71 -3.51
N ALA A 150 -12.96 -26.69 -3.91
CA ALA A 150 -12.76 -28.08 -3.53
C ALA A 150 -11.62 -28.71 -4.34
N ARG A 151 -11.61 -28.51 -5.67
CA ARG A 151 -10.49 -28.92 -6.52
C ARG A 151 -9.20 -28.20 -6.12
N ALA A 152 -9.25 -26.88 -5.91
CA ALA A 152 -8.09 -26.12 -5.46
C ALA A 152 -7.47 -26.72 -4.18
N LEU A 153 -8.30 -27.05 -3.17
CA LEU A 153 -7.82 -27.63 -1.92
C LEU A 153 -7.17 -29.01 -2.12
N LEU A 154 -7.74 -29.86 -2.99
CA LEU A 154 -7.15 -31.16 -3.32
C LEU A 154 -5.78 -31.01 -4.01
N TYR A 155 -5.66 -30.06 -4.94
CA TYR A 155 -4.40 -29.81 -5.64
C TYR A 155 -3.34 -29.22 -4.70
N TYR A 156 -3.72 -28.30 -3.79
CA TYR A 156 -2.81 -27.84 -2.74
C TYR A 156 -2.32 -28.98 -1.86
N GLN A 157 -3.22 -29.88 -1.45
CA GLN A 157 -2.86 -31.07 -0.67
C GLN A 157 -1.88 -31.96 -1.44
N ARG A 158 -2.14 -32.24 -2.72
CA ARG A 158 -1.25 -33.04 -3.56
C ARG A 158 0.13 -32.40 -3.76
N ALA A 159 0.18 -31.09 -4.02
CA ALA A 159 1.44 -30.36 -4.17
C ALA A 159 2.24 -30.34 -2.85
N ALA A 160 1.56 -30.22 -1.70
CA ALA A 160 2.19 -30.28 -0.38
C ALA A 160 2.76 -31.67 -0.06
N GLU A 161 2.06 -32.75 -0.44
CA GLU A 161 2.54 -34.13 -0.32
C GLU A 161 3.80 -34.39 -1.14
N LEU A 162 3.90 -33.77 -2.32
CA LEU A 162 5.09 -33.82 -3.17
C LEU A 162 6.25 -32.94 -2.67
N GLY A 163 6.07 -32.23 -1.54
CA GLY A 163 7.13 -31.44 -0.90
C GLY A 163 7.17 -29.95 -1.29
N ASN A 164 6.16 -29.42 -1.99
CA ASN A 164 6.15 -27.99 -2.32
C ASN A 164 5.88 -27.13 -1.07
N LEU A 165 6.90 -26.37 -0.65
CA LEU A 165 6.85 -25.47 0.52
C LEU A 165 5.72 -24.44 0.43
N ARG A 166 5.48 -23.86 -0.76
CA ARG A 166 4.43 -22.86 -0.97
C ARG A 166 3.05 -23.47 -0.81
N ALA A 167 2.84 -24.69 -1.31
CA ALA A 167 1.59 -25.41 -1.12
C ALA A 167 1.32 -25.71 0.37
N LYS A 168 2.35 -26.14 1.11
CA LYS A 168 2.27 -26.32 2.57
C LYS A 168 1.92 -25.00 3.28
N GLN A 169 2.54 -23.87 2.88
CA GLN A 169 2.27 -22.55 3.46
C GLN A 169 0.83 -22.11 3.21
N VAL A 170 0.32 -22.26 1.98
CA VAL A 170 -1.08 -21.96 1.63
C VAL A 170 -2.05 -22.77 2.50
N LEU A 171 -1.80 -24.08 2.67
CA LEU A 171 -2.63 -24.93 3.54
C LEU A 171 -2.55 -24.49 5.01
N ALA A 172 -1.34 -24.18 5.50
CA ALA A 172 -1.13 -23.69 6.85
C ALA A 172 -1.90 -22.39 7.10
N TYR A 173 -1.82 -21.45 6.14
CA TYR A 173 -2.55 -20.19 6.18
C TYR A 173 -4.06 -20.41 6.15
N LYS A 174 -4.59 -21.28 5.28
CA LYS A 174 -6.02 -21.61 5.21
C LYS A 174 -6.52 -22.20 6.54
N TYR A 175 -5.80 -23.14 7.15
CA TYR A 175 -6.16 -23.69 8.47
C TYR A 175 -6.03 -22.67 9.61
N TYR A 176 -5.03 -21.79 9.57
CA TYR A 176 -4.81 -20.75 10.59
C TYR A 176 -5.92 -19.69 10.59
N SER A 177 -6.29 -19.23 9.40
CA SER A 177 -7.25 -18.15 9.18
C SER A 177 -8.71 -18.62 9.09
N GLY A 178 -8.93 -19.90 8.76
CA GLY A 178 -10.26 -20.47 8.54
C GLY A 178 -10.88 -20.08 7.19
N PHE A 179 -10.06 -19.78 6.17
CA PHE A 179 -10.56 -19.51 4.81
C PHE A 179 -10.76 -20.80 4.03
N ASN A 180 -11.98 -21.02 3.53
CA ASN A 180 -12.44 -22.21 2.79
C ASN A 180 -12.35 -23.55 3.55
N VAL A 181 -11.78 -23.56 4.77
CA VAL A 181 -11.69 -24.72 5.66
C VAL A 181 -12.00 -24.28 7.10
N PRO A 182 -12.50 -25.18 7.97
CA PRO A 182 -12.65 -24.88 9.39
C PRO A 182 -11.31 -24.52 10.03
N ARG A 183 -11.30 -23.47 10.87
CA ARG A 183 -10.09 -23.01 11.57
C ARG A 183 -9.53 -24.12 12.47
N ASN A 184 -8.24 -24.42 12.33
CA ASN A 184 -7.55 -25.43 13.11
C ASN A 184 -6.07 -25.06 13.32
N PHE A 185 -5.77 -24.48 14.49
CA PHE A 185 -4.41 -24.05 14.82
C PHE A 185 -3.40 -25.18 14.96
N ASN A 186 -3.82 -26.37 15.42
CA ASN A 186 -2.92 -27.51 15.56
C ASN A 186 -2.38 -27.94 14.19
N LYS A 187 -3.27 -28.07 13.19
CA LYS A 187 -2.85 -28.40 11.82
C LYS A 187 -1.98 -27.30 11.22
N ALA A 188 -2.34 -26.04 11.43
CA ALA A 188 -1.54 -24.91 10.97
C ALA A 188 -0.14 -24.91 11.59
N LEU A 189 -0.03 -25.11 12.90
CA LEU A 189 1.24 -25.18 13.63
C LEU A 189 2.13 -26.30 13.09
N VAL A 190 1.58 -27.51 12.89
CA VAL A 190 2.36 -28.64 12.36
C VAL A 190 2.95 -28.31 10.99
N LEU A 191 2.16 -27.70 10.10
CA LEU A 191 2.63 -27.32 8.77
C LEU A 191 3.65 -26.17 8.82
N TYR A 192 3.40 -25.12 9.60
CA TYR A 192 4.33 -24.01 9.73
C TYR A 192 5.66 -24.44 10.38
N ARG A 193 5.63 -25.34 11.35
CA ARG A 193 6.83 -25.90 11.98
C ARG A 193 7.66 -26.71 10.98
N ASP A 194 7.03 -27.57 10.18
CA ASP A 194 7.70 -28.34 9.11
C ASP A 194 8.36 -27.39 8.09
N ILE A 195 7.65 -26.36 7.62
CA ILE A 195 8.22 -25.36 6.71
C ILE A 195 9.40 -24.63 7.39
N ALA A 196 9.23 -24.19 8.65
CA ALA A 196 10.25 -23.47 9.38
C ALA A 196 11.52 -24.31 9.58
N GLU A 197 11.40 -25.61 9.85
CA GLU A 197 12.52 -26.53 9.98
C GLU A 197 13.26 -26.72 8.65
N GLN A 198 12.53 -26.85 7.54
CA GLN A 198 13.13 -26.90 6.20
C GLN A 198 13.85 -25.59 5.83
N LEU A 199 13.26 -24.43 6.15
CA LEU A 199 13.88 -23.12 5.96
C LEU A 199 15.13 -22.96 6.83
N ARG A 200 15.06 -23.35 8.11
CA ARG A 200 16.23 -23.33 9.01
C ARG A 200 17.35 -24.22 8.48
N GLY A 201 17.01 -25.40 7.95
CA GLY A 201 17.96 -26.33 7.36
C GLY A 201 18.57 -25.86 6.03
N SER A 202 17.95 -24.90 5.35
CA SER A 202 18.47 -24.33 4.10
C SER A 202 19.63 -23.35 4.30
N TYR A 203 19.73 -22.74 5.49
CA TYR A 203 20.81 -21.82 5.82
C TYR A 203 22.02 -22.55 6.41
N SER A 204 23.20 -22.17 5.96
CA SER A 204 24.45 -22.58 6.59
C SER A 204 24.59 -22.00 7.99
N ARG A 205 25.51 -22.58 8.79
CA ARG A 205 25.79 -22.07 10.13
C ARG A 205 26.29 -20.62 10.09
N ASP A 206 27.15 -20.29 9.13
CA ASP A 206 27.75 -18.96 9.03
C ASP A 206 26.69 -17.90 8.66
N GLU A 207 25.78 -18.23 7.75
CA GLU A 207 24.65 -17.36 7.39
C GLU A 207 23.67 -17.16 8.55
N TRP A 208 23.40 -18.20 9.34
CA TRP A 208 22.48 -18.08 10.47
C TRP A 208 23.08 -17.35 11.67
N ASP A 209 24.34 -17.65 11.99
CA ASP A 209 24.98 -17.22 13.23
C ASP A 209 25.78 -15.93 13.09
N ILE A 210 26.43 -15.68 11.95
CA ILE A 210 27.39 -14.58 11.79
C ILE A 210 26.73 -13.41 11.07
N VAL A 211 26.30 -13.60 9.83
CA VAL A 211 25.65 -12.56 9.01
C VAL A 211 24.52 -13.20 8.21
N PHE A 212 23.29 -12.79 8.54
CA PHE A 212 22.11 -13.20 7.78
C PHE A 212 22.15 -12.60 6.37
N PRO A 213 21.96 -13.40 5.30
CA PRO A 213 22.04 -12.91 3.92
C PRO A 213 21.01 -11.82 3.68
N THR A 214 21.47 -10.68 3.17
CA THR A 214 20.61 -9.52 2.92
C THR A 214 19.86 -9.69 1.61
N TRP A 215 18.54 -9.86 1.69
CA TRP A 215 17.64 -9.93 0.54
C TRP A 215 16.87 -8.62 0.35
N GLU A 216 16.71 -8.19 -0.90
CA GLU A 216 15.92 -7.00 -1.23
C GLU A 216 14.44 -7.32 -1.04
N SER A 217 13.84 -6.83 0.05
CA SER A 217 12.42 -7.10 0.30
C SER A 217 11.52 -6.30 -0.65
N TYR A 218 10.70 -7.01 -1.43
CA TYR A 218 9.63 -6.48 -2.28
C TYR A 218 8.24 -6.73 -1.67
N ASN A 219 8.18 -7.07 -0.38
CA ASN A 219 6.94 -7.18 0.38
C ASN A 219 6.35 -5.79 0.69
N VAL A 220 5.89 -5.10 -0.36
CA VAL A 220 5.35 -3.74 -0.34
C VAL A 220 4.00 -3.69 -1.06
N ARG A 221 3.10 -2.83 -0.59
CA ARG A 221 1.79 -2.60 -1.24
C ARG A 221 1.95 -1.64 -2.40
N ILE A 222 1.46 -2.02 -3.58
CA ILE A 222 1.53 -1.17 -4.79
C ILE A 222 0.87 0.19 -4.56
N SER A 223 -0.29 0.22 -3.90
CA SER A 223 -1.06 1.45 -3.63
C SER A 223 -0.24 2.51 -2.86
N ASP A 224 0.76 2.10 -2.08
CA ASP A 224 1.54 3.00 -1.22
C ASP A 224 2.64 3.77 -1.99
N PHE A 225 2.89 3.43 -3.25
CA PHE A 225 3.73 4.26 -4.13
C PHE A 225 3.01 5.53 -4.58
N GLU A 226 1.68 5.51 -4.59
CA GLU A 226 0.82 6.65 -4.94
C GLU A 226 0.26 7.32 -3.66
N ASN A 227 -1.06 7.54 -3.59
CA ASN A 227 -1.73 8.18 -2.47
C ASN A 227 -2.15 7.19 -1.36
N GLY A 228 -1.82 5.91 -1.51
CA GLY A 228 -2.34 4.82 -0.68
C GLY A 228 -3.79 4.47 -1.01
N LEU A 229 -4.36 3.54 -0.26
CA LEU A 229 -5.58 2.84 -0.66
C LEU A 229 -6.87 3.69 -0.65
N LEU A 230 -7.05 4.57 0.34
CA LEU A 230 -8.21 5.47 0.50
C LEU A 230 -7.89 6.92 0.11
N GLY A 231 -6.61 7.25 -0.07
CA GLY A 231 -6.12 8.59 -0.35
C GLY A 231 -5.16 9.16 0.70
N LYS A 232 -4.43 10.19 0.29
CA LYS A 232 -3.30 10.75 1.04
C LYS A 232 -3.74 11.33 2.39
N GLY A 233 -3.17 10.81 3.47
CA GLY A 233 -3.43 11.27 4.84
C GLY A 233 -4.74 10.76 5.47
N LEU A 234 -5.55 10.00 4.72
CA LEU A 234 -6.78 9.37 5.21
C LEU A 234 -6.57 7.93 5.66
N ASN A 235 -5.64 7.22 5.02
CA ASN A 235 -5.25 5.85 5.38
C ASN A 235 -4.90 5.76 6.87
N SER A 236 -5.34 4.68 7.49
CA SER A 236 -5.08 4.39 8.91
C SER A 236 -3.84 3.53 9.11
N VAL A 237 -3.50 2.68 8.13
CA VAL A 237 -2.28 1.87 8.15
C VAL A 237 -1.09 2.71 7.67
N PRO A 238 0.07 2.69 8.36
CA PRO A 238 1.27 3.38 7.88
C PRO A 238 1.70 2.85 6.52
N SER A 239 2.33 3.70 5.70
CA SER A 239 2.85 3.28 4.39
C SER A 239 3.89 2.17 4.54
N SER A 240 3.80 1.15 3.69
CA SER A 240 4.73 0.01 3.65
C SER A 240 6.02 0.30 2.87
N THR A 241 6.17 1.48 2.25
CA THR A 241 7.36 1.79 1.45
C THR A 241 8.54 2.19 2.34
N VAL A 242 9.44 1.23 2.62
CA VAL A 242 10.60 1.45 3.50
C VAL A 242 11.85 1.88 2.70
N ARG A 243 12.08 1.28 1.52
CA ARG A 243 13.32 1.42 0.72
C ARG A 243 13.21 2.46 -0.41
N LYS A 244 12.65 3.63 -0.14
CA LYS A 244 12.68 4.77 -1.10
C LYS A 244 14.08 5.41 -1.12
N ARG A 245 14.45 6.05 -2.24
CA ARG A 245 15.76 6.70 -2.40
C ARG A 245 16.00 7.66 -1.24
N THR A 246 17.07 7.43 -0.49
CA THR A 246 17.39 8.27 0.67
C THR A 246 17.93 9.59 0.15
N THR A 247 17.27 10.70 0.48
CA THR A 247 17.73 12.04 0.17
C THR A 247 18.34 12.71 1.41
N ARG A 248 19.13 13.76 1.19
CA ARG A 248 19.71 14.58 2.25
C ARG A 248 18.59 15.15 3.14
N PRO A 249 18.74 15.17 4.47
CA PRO A 249 17.81 15.91 5.34
C PRO A 249 17.92 17.42 5.06
N ASP A 250 16.78 18.13 5.02
CA ASP A 250 16.73 19.57 4.76
C ASP A 250 17.68 20.35 5.70
N LEU A 251 18.27 21.44 5.19
CA LEU A 251 19.18 22.33 5.92
C LEU A 251 18.57 22.87 7.23
N GLY A 252 17.24 23.01 7.28
CA GLY A 252 16.49 23.40 8.49
C GLY A 252 16.16 22.25 9.44
N SER A 253 16.66 21.03 9.21
CA SER A 253 16.35 19.88 10.06
C SER A 253 16.99 20.03 11.45
N PRO A 254 16.25 19.69 12.53
CA PRO A 254 16.77 19.74 13.90
C PRO A 254 18.08 18.97 14.09
N PHE A 255 18.28 17.91 13.29
CA PHE A 255 19.48 17.07 13.28
C PHE A 255 20.73 17.84 12.86
N ILE A 256 20.67 18.60 11.75
CA ILE A 256 21.80 19.40 11.27
C ILE A 256 22.08 20.56 12.24
N ALA A 257 21.03 21.19 12.78
CA ALA A 257 21.16 22.23 13.79
C ALA A 257 21.80 21.75 15.11
N GLN A 258 21.53 20.50 15.50
CA GLN A 258 22.10 19.88 16.70
C GLN A 258 23.58 19.48 16.51
N LEU A 259 23.98 19.09 15.30
CA LEU A 259 25.38 18.79 14.96
C LEU A 259 26.25 20.05 14.88
N ASN A 260 25.69 21.18 14.41
CA ASN A 260 26.39 22.46 14.33
C ASN A 260 26.36 23.26 15.66
N GLY A 261 26.05 22.60 16.79
CA GLY A 261 26.18 23.21 18.12
C GLY A 261 25.31 24.44 18.37
N ALA A 262 24.05 24.44 17.89
CA ALA A 262 23.10 25.55 18.05
C ALA A 262 23.51 26.90 17.42
N GLN A 263 24.62 26.95 16.66
CA GLN A 263 24.97 28.08 15.81
C GLN A 263 24.51 27.77 14.37
N VAL A 264 23.19 27.79 14.16
CA VAL A 264 22.67 28.12 12.82
C VAL A 264 22.47 29.63 12.85
N THR A 265 23.46 30.38 12.38
CA THR A 265 23.27 31.80 12.09
C THR A 265 22.27 31.89 10.94
N PHE A 266 21.02 32.18 11.27
CA PHE A 266 20.04 32.63 10.30
C PHE A 266 20.53 33.96 9.73
N GLU A 267 21.10 33.95 8.53
CA GLU A 267 21.13 35.16 7.73
C GLU A 267 19.70 35.44 7.23
N PRO A 268 19.13 36.61 7.52
CA PRO A 268 17.80 36.95 7.08
C PRO A 268 17.91 37.55 5.67
N MET A 269 17.51 36.84 4.61
CA MET A 269 16.88 37.50 3.46
C MET A 269 16.26 36.54 2.43
N GLY A 270 14.97 36.78 2.15
CA GLY A 270 14.53 36.92 0.75
C GLY A 270 13.57 35.89 0.18
N ARG A 271 12.26 36.17 0.29
CA ARG A 271 11.13 35.66 -0.53
C ARG A 271 10.77 34.18 -0.43
N PHE A 272 9.68 33.94 0.30
CA PHE A 272 8.75 32.86 0.04
C PHE A 272 8.16 32.99 -1.38
N THR A 273 8.47 32.04 -2.26
CA THR A 273 7.62 31.68 -3.40
C THR A 273 7.27 30.21 -3.30
N PHE A 274 6.02 29.93 -2.93
CA PHE A 274 5.39 28.65 -3.21
C PHE A 274 5.17 28.57 -4.71
N ASN A 275 5.95 27.72 -5.40
CA ASN A 275 5.53 27.12 -6.66
C ASN A 275 6.15 25.73 -6.74
N GLY A 276 5.27 24.72 -6.73
CA GLY A 276 5.63 23.36 -7.11
C GLY A 276 5.82 23.32 -8.61
N ASN A 277 7.07 23.23 -9.05
CA ASN A 277 7.51 22.53 -10.23
C ASN A 277 9.04 22.67 -10.35
N ASP A 278 9.65 21.56 -10.71
CA ASP A 278 10.93 21.43 -11.38
C ASP A 278 12.20 21.63 -10.53
N GLY A 279 12.81 20.49 -10.20
CA GLY A 279 14.18 20.35 -9.74
C GLY A 279 15.19 20.64 -10.86
N HIS A 280 15.23 21.87 -11.33
CA HIS A 280 16.42 22.41 -12.00
C HIS A 280 17.21 23.23 -10.98
N PHE A 281 18.20 22.59 -10.37
CA PHE A 281 19.28 23.30 -9.70
C PHE A 281 20.17 23.91 -10.78
N ASN A 282 20.33 25.24 -10.76
CA ASN A 282 21.36 25.92 -11.53
C ASN A 282 22.74 25.47 -11.02
N ASP A 283 23.56 24.94 -11.92
CA ASP A 283 24.97 24.54 -11.72
C ASP A 283 25.92 25.76 -11.59
N GLU A 284 25.54 26.75 -10.79
CA GLU A 284 26.43 27.83 -10.38
C GLU A 284 26.30 28.01 -8.86
N GLU A 285 26.69 26.99 -8.09
CA GLU A 285 26.88 27.09 -6.63
C GLU A 285 28.38 27.32 -6.33
N ASP A 286 28.66 28.34 -5.52
CA ASP A 286 30.00 28.75 -5.06
C ASP A 286 30.85 27.55 -4.57
N ASP A 287 32.12 27.49 -4.98
CA ASP A 287 33.06 26.36 -4.78
C ASP A 287 33.25 25.93 -3.30
N GLU A 288 32.94 26.79 -2.33
CA GLU A 288 33.01 26.46 -0.89
C GLU A 288 31.87 25.52 -0.45
N ASP A 289 30.65 25.74 -0.94
CA ASP A 289 29.48 24.90 -0.67
C ASP A 289 29.59 23.52 -1.37
N ALA A 290 30.29 23.46 -2.50
CA ALA A 290 30.49 22.24 -3.28
C ALA A 290 31.31 21.18 -2.53
N ASN A 291 32.32 21.59 -1.75
CA ASN A 291 33.18 20.67 -1.00
C ASN A 291 32.49 20.10 0.25
N GLU A 292 31.75 20.93 1.00
CA GLU A 292 30.98 20.46 2.16
C GLU A 292 29.89 19.45 1.77
N ARG A 293 29.28 19.65 0.60
CA ARG A 293 28.21 18.78 0.08
C ARG A 293 28.75 17.50 -0.55
N ARG A 294 30.04 17.44 -0.92
CA ARG A 294 30.64 16.31 -1.65
C ARG A 294 30.60 15.00 -0.87
N ILE A 295 31.07 14.96 0.37
CA ILE A 295 31.11 13.71 1.17
C ILE A 295 29.71 13.20 1.51
N ILE A 296 28.76 14.12 1.72
CA ILE A 296 27.37 13.79 2.03
C ILE A 296 26.72 13.13 0.82
N ARG A 297 26.89 13.72 -0.37
CA ARG A 297 26.39 13.17 -1.63
C ARG A 297 26.96 11.78 -1.89
N ILE A 298 28.27 11.61 -1.69
CA ILE A 298 28.94 10.32 -1.86
C ILE A 298 28.40 9.29 -0.86
N TYR A 299 28.26 9.63 0.41
CA TYR A 299 27.73 8.70 1.41
C TYR A 299 26.32 8.22 1.05
N TYR A 300 25.40 9.13 0.68
CA TYR A 300 24.05 8.74 0.30
C TYR A 300 24.01 7.97 -1.03
N ALA A 301 24.88 8.29 -1.99
CA ALA A 301 25.03 7.50 -3.21
C ALA A 301 25.49 6.06 -2.89
N ALA A 302 26.56 5.91 -2.10
CA ALA A 302 27.06 4.61 -1.66
C ALA A 302 26.02 3.82 -0.85
N LEU A 303 25.26 4.50 0.01
CA LEU A 303 24.22 3.88 0.83
C LEU A 303 23.03 3.39 0.00
N ASN A 304 22.57 4.20 -0.97
CA ASN A 304 21.49 3.84 -1.86
C ASN A 304 21.92 2.69 -2.80
N ASP A 305 23.15 2.71 -3.31
CA ASP A 305 23.72 1.62 -4.11
C ASP A 305 23.88 0.33 -3.29
N TYR A 306 24.27 0.44 -2.03
CA TYR A 306 24.46 -0.71 -1.15
C TYR A 306 23.14 -1.40 -0.77
N LYS A 307 22.12 -0.61 -0.39
CA LYS A 307 20.82 -1.11 0.06
C LYS A 307 19.86 -1.45 -1.09
N GLY A 308 20.01 -0.77 -2.22
CA GLY A 308 19.02 -0.78 -3.30
C GLY A 308 17.73 -0.05 -2.90
N THR A 309 16.99 0.37 -3.92
CA THR A 309 15.63 0.92 -3.81
C THR A 309 14.63 -0.07 -4.44
N TYR A 310 13.38 0.33 -4.60
CA TYR A 310 12.40 -0.50 -5.34
C TYR A 310 12.60 -0.40 -6.86
N SER A 311 12.93 0.79 -7.39
CA SER A 311 13.13 1.00 -8.83
C SER A 311 14.52 0.60 -9.32
N GLN A 312 15.54 0.75 -8.47
CA GLN A 312 16.92 0.39 -8.77
C GLN A 312 17.42 -0.61 -7.73
N SER A 313 17.78 -1.81 -8.17
CA SER A 313 18.38 -2.82 -7.30
C SER A 313 19.79 -2.42 -6.86
N ARG A 314 20.31 -3.10 -5.83
CA ARG A 314 21.60 -2.83 -5.23
C ARG A 314 22.76 -3.14 -6.19
N ASN A 315 23.78 -2.29 -6.15
CA ASN A 315 25.06 -2.48 -6.83
C ASN A 315 26.20 -2.36 -5.81
N CYS A 316 26.52 -3.48 -5.15
CA CYS A 316 27.51 -3.51 -4.07
C CYS A 316 28.93 -3.23 -4.57
N GLU A 317 29.28 -3.65 -5.79
CA GLU A 317 30.62 -3.41 -6.34
C GLU A 317 30.84 -1.91 -6.56
N ARG A 318 29.86 -1.21 -7.14
CA ARG A 318 29.89 0.24 -7.32
C ARG A 318 29.98 0.97 -5.98
N ALA A 319 29.14 0.59 -5.01
CA ALA A 319 29.16 1.17 -3.67
C ALA A 319 30.54 1.00 -2.99
N LYS A 320 31.11 -0.21 -3.07
CA LYS A 320 32.42 -0.52 -2.49
C LYS A 320 33.53 0.31 -3.14
N ASN A 321 33.57 0.34 -4.47
CA ASN A 321 34.59 1.08 -5.22
C ASN A 321 34.52 2.58 -4.92
N LEU A 322 33.31 3.13 -4.83
CA LEU A 322 33.08 4.52 -4.44
C LEU A 322 33.62 4.79 -3.03
N LEU A 323 33.31 3.93 -2.06
CA LEU A 323 33.79 4.06 -0.68
C LEU A 323 35.32 3.90 -0.56
N GLU A 324 35.92 2.94 -1.26
CA GLU A 324 37.38 2.78 -1.28
C GLU A 324 38.09 4.02 -1.87
N LEU A 325 37.54 4.60 -2.93
CA LEU A 325 38.07 5.83 -3.52
C LEU A 325 37.97 6.98 -2.53
N THR A 326 36.83 7.13 -1.84
CA THR A 326 36.66 8.19 -0.84
C THR A 326 37.58 8.02 0.36
N TYR A 327 37.79 6.79 0.80
CA TYR A 327 38.74 6.50 1.85
C TYR A 327 40.14 6.97 1.46
N LYS A 328 40.60 6.62 0.25
CA LYS A 328 41.93 7.02 -0.26
C LYS A 328 42.08 8.53 -0.43
N GLU A 329 41.04 9.22 -0.91
CA GLU A 329 41.08 10.68 -1.14
C GLU A 329 41.08 11.48 0.16
N PHE A 330 40.23 11.12 1.12
CA PHE A 330 40.04 11.91 2.34
C PHE A 330 40.98 11.53 3.48
N GLN A 331 41.66 10.38 3.43
CA GLN A 331 42.61 9.95 4.48
C GLN A 331 43.77 10.94 4.73
N PRO A 332 44.38 11.60 3.72
CA PRO A 332 45.45 12.57 3.96
C PRO A 332 44.95 13.91 4.53
N GLN A 333 43.67 14.25 4.33
CA GLN A 333 43.07 15.54 4.67
C GLN A 333 42.24 15.48 5.97
N LEU A 334 42.49 14.48 6.82
CA LEU A 334 41.68 14.19 7.99
C LEU A 334 41.59 15.34 9.01
N ASP A 335 42.66 16.11 9.17
CA ASP A 335 42.70 17.19 10.18
C ASP A 335 42.01 18.48 9.73
N SER A 336 41.70 18.60 8.42
CA SER A 336 40.99 19.75 7.85
C SER A 336 39.48 19.53 7.69
N LEU A 337 38.97 18.34 8.01
CA LEU A 337 37.54 18.04 7.93
C LEU A 337 36.76 18.80 9.01
N ASP A 338 35.66 19.44 8.61
CA ASP A 338 34.71 20.02 9.54
C ASP A 338 33.95 18.91 10.32
N PRO A 339 33.22 19.25 11.40
CA PRO A 339 32.50 18.26 12.19
C PRO A 339 31.47 17.45 11.38
N LEU A 340 30.81 18.06 10.38
CA LEU A 340 29.79 17.39 9.58
C LEU A 340 30.41 16.45 8.54
N GLN A 341 31.45 16.86 7.82
CA GLN A 341 32.17 15.96 6.92
C GLN A 341 32.84 14.84 7.72
N GLY A 342 33.43 15.15 8.89
CA GLY A 342 33.99 14.17 9.80
C GLY A 342 32.95 13.12 10.23
N PHE A 343 31.72 13.54 10.52
CA PHE A 343 30.60 12.63 10.81
C PHE A 343 30.31 11.67 9.65
N TYR A 344 30.09 12.20 8.44
CA TYR A 344 29.74 11.36 7.28
C TYR A 344 30.92 10.51 6.80
N TYR A 345 32.15 10.99 6.94
CA TYR A 345 33.35 10.22 6.67
C TYR A 345 33.45 8.99 7.60
N VAL A 346 33.20 9.15 8.90
CA VAL A 346 33.12 8.00 9.84
C VAL A 346 32.01 7.03 9.42
N ARG A 347 30.88 7.52 8.91
CA ARG A 347 29.80 6.66 8.40
C ARG A 347 30.20 5.90 7.13
N CYS A 348 30.95 6.53 6.23
CA CYS A 348 31.55 5.86 5.08
C CYS A 348 32.51 4.75 5.51
N LEU A 349 33.39 5.02 6.48
CA LEU A 349 34.30 4.00 7.04
C LEU A 349 33.55 2.81 7.64
N GLN A 350 32.48 3.07 8.40
CA GLN A 350 31.65 2.01 8.98
C GLN A 350 30.97 1.16 7.91
N LEU A 351 30.42 1.79 6.87
CA LEU A 351 29.81 1.07 5.77
C LEU A 351 30.83 0.25 5.00
N LEU A 352 32.01 0.81 4.71
CA LEU A 352 33.10 0.12 4.03
C LEU A 352 33.65 -1.06 4.86
N GLY A 353 33.89 -0.85 6.16
CA GLY A 353 34.31 -1.90 7.08
C GLY A 353 33.30 -3.05 7.15
N HIS A 354 32.01 -2.73 7.19
CA HIS A 354 30.94 -3.73 7.12
C HIS A 354 30.92 -4.50 5.79
N MET A 355 31.13 -3.83 4.66
CA MET A 355 31.21 -4.49 3.35
C MET A 355 32.42 -5.43 3.27
N TYR A 356 33.57 -5.06 3.84
CA TYR A 356 34.72 -5.94 3.94
C TYR A 356 34.49 -7.13 4.87
N PHE A 357 33.77 -6.94 5.98
CA PHE A 357 33.41 -8.00 6.91
C PHE A 357 32.43 -9.01 6.29
N THR A 358 31.36 -8.52 5.66
CA THR A 358 30.35 -9.35 5.02
C THR A 358 30.83 -9.98 3.71
N GLY A 359 31.79 -9.33 3.02
CA GLY A 359 32.27 -9.75 1.71
C GLY A 359 31.39 -9.29 0.53
N GLU A 360 30.33 -8.51 0.80
CA GLU A 360 29.41 -8.04 -0.24
C GLU A 360 30.11 -7.06 -1.22
N GLY A 361 30.07 -7.36 -2.52
CA GLY A 361 30.79 -6.60 -3.56
C GLY A 361 32.27 -7.01 -3.70
N SER A 362 32.66 -8.17 -3.19
CA SER A 362 33.98 -8.78 -3.40
C SER A 362 33.87 -10.30 -3.47
N SER A 363 34.92 -10.96 -3.96
CA SER A 363 34.93 -12.43 -4.06
C SER A 363 35.02 -13.13 -2.70
N LYS A 364 35.58 -12.46 -1.69
CA LYS A 364 35.70 -12.98 -0.31
C LYS A 364 35.75 -11.84 0.71
N PRO A 365 35.34 -12.09 1.96
CA PRO A 365 35.55 -11.18 3.08
C PRO A 365 37.03 -10.86 3.32
N ASN A 366 37.32 -9.64 3.75
CA ASN A 366 38.65 -9.19 4.17
C ASN A 366 38.59 -8.71 5.63
N ILE A 367 38.73 -9.67 6.56
CA ILE A 367 38.51 -9.42 8.00
C ILE A 367 39.55 -8.45 8.56
N THR A 368 40.82 -8.55 8.15
CA THR A 368 41.89 -7.68 8.67
C THR A 368 41.66 -6.22 8.31
N MET A 369 41.27 -5.95 7.06
CA MET A 369 40.93 -4.59 6.64
C MET A 369 39.64 -4.11 7.29
N ALA A 370 38.66 -4.99 7.49
CA ALA A 370 37.42 -4.65 8.19
C ALA A 370 37.70 -4.21 9.62
N GLU A 371 38.44 -5.00 10.41
CA GLU A 371 38.84 -4.65 11.78
C GLU A 371 39.58 -3.32 11.85
N GLU A 372 40.56 -3.11 10.96
CA GLU A 372 41.35 -1.87 10.91
C GLU A 372 40.44 -0.64 10.69
N LEU A 373 39.60 -0.68 9.65
CA LEU A 373 38.70 0.43 9.31
C LEU A 373 37.65 0.67 10.41
N LEU A 374 37.13 -0.39 11.02
CA LEU A 374 36.16 -0.28 12.12
C LEU A 374 36.81 0.33 13.37
N HIS A 375 38.02 -0.10 13.75
CA HIS A 375 38.75 0.52 14.86
C HIS A 375 39.11 1.98 14.59
N GLN A 376 39.56 2.30 13.37
CA GLN A 376 39.79 3.69 12.94
C GLN A 376 38.50 4.52 13.07
N SER A 377 37.36 3.99 12.62
CA SER A 377 36.06 4.67 12.74
C SER A 377 35.70 4.94 14.21
N LEU A 378 35.95 3.98 15.11
CA LEU A 378 35.67 4.14 16.54
C LEU A 378 36.60 5.16 17.21
N GLN A 379 37.90 5.13 16.91
CA GLN A 379 38.85 6.10 17.47
C GLN A 379 38.48 7.53 17.08
N ARG A 380 38.09 7.75 15.82
CA ARG A 380 37.71 9.07 15.29
C ARG A 380 36.34 9.51 15.80
N SER A 381 35.40 8.58 15.96
CA SER A 381 34.06 8.89 16.46
C SER A 381 34.04 9.54 17.83
N ARG A 382 35.01 9.23 18.72
CA ARG A 382 35.11 9.81 20.07
C ARG A 382 35.15 11.34 20.06
N ARG A 383 35.57 11.94 18.94
CA ARG A 383 35.68 13.39 18.75
C ARG A 383 34.39 14.04 18.24
N PHE A 384 33.51 13.29 17.57
CA PHE A 384 32.41 13.85 16.77
C PHE A 384 31.02 13.25 17.06
N VAL A 385 30.93 12.00 17.54
CA VAL A 385 29.68 11.23 17.48
C VAL A 385 29.50 10.34 18.73
N ARG A 386 28.30 10.38 19.34
CA ARG A 386 27.93 9.50 20.47
C ARG A 386 27.29 8.16 20.04
N GLN A 387 26.74 8.04 18.84
CA GLN A 387 25.99 6.85 18.40
C GLN A 387 26.81 5.97 17.43
N MET A 388 27.27 4.81 17.89
CA MET A 388 28.25 3.94 17.20
C MET A 388 27.80 2.49 17.01
N GLY A 389 26.49 2.26 16.86
CA GLY A 389 25.92 0.92 16.87
C GLY A 389 26.57 -0.08 15.92
N LYS A 390 26.70 0.25 14.63
CA LYS A 390 27.14 -0.72 13.60
C LYS A 390 28.57 -1.21 13.80
N ALA A 391 29.50 -0.30 14.10
CA ALA A 391 30.90 -0.67 14.29
C ALA A 391 31.12 -1.60 15.49
N TYR A 392 30.40 -1.35 16.59
CA TYR A 392 30.46 -2.24 17.75
C TYR A 392 29.83 -3.60 17.47
N ILE A 393 28.74 -3.66 16.71
CA ILE A 393 28.11 -4.93 16.30
C ILE A 393 29.09 -5.77 15.48
N ASP A 394 29.65 -5.19 14.41
CA ASP A 394 30.56 -5.90 13.51
C ASP A 394 31.85 -6.35 14.24
N LEU A 395 32.47 -5.48 15.05
CA LEU A 395 33.64 -5.87 15.87
C LEU A 395 33.30 -6.95 16.90
N GLY A 396 32.11 -6.92 17.49
CA GLY A 396 31.64 -7.97 18.39
C GLY A 396 31.54 -9.33 17.70
N LEU A 397 30.94 -9.36 16.50
CA LEU A 397 30.82 -10.57 15.68
C LEU A 397 32.20 -11.11 15.27
N ILE A 398 33.09 -10.24 14.81
CA ILE A 398 34.46 -10.63 14.44
C ILE A 398 35.20 -11.19 15.67
N SER A 399 35.13 -10.50 16.81
CA SER A 399 35.79 -10.93 18.05
C SER A 399 35.26 -12.28 18.55
N GLN A 400 33.94 -12.52 18.44
CA GLN A 400 33.30 -13.75 18.88
C GLN A 400 33.64 -14.95 17.99
N TYR A 401 33.43 -14.83 16.68
CA TYR A 401 33.47 -15.98 15.77
C TYR A 401 34.83 -16.16 15.10
N ILE A 402 35.58 -15.08 14.85
CA ILE A 402 36.88 -15.15 14.16
C ILE A 402 38.03 -15.21 15.18
N ALA A 403 38.09 -14.27 16.12
CA ALA A 403 39.18 -14.20 17.09
C ALA A 403 38.98 -15.14 18.31
N GLY A 404 37.74 -15.56 18.59
CA GLY A 404 37.39 -16.40 19.75
C GLY A 404 37.46 -15.68 21.10
N ASN A 405 37.52 -14.34 21.13
CA ASN A 405 37.57 -13.54 22.36
C ASN A 405 36.16 -13.11 22.81
N VAL A 406 35.49 -13.99 23.57
CA VAL A 406 34.11 -13.79 24.03
C VAL A 406 33.96 -12.59 24.98
N SER A 407 34.95 -12.34 25.85
CA SER A 407 34.88 -11.24 26.83
C SER A 407 34.86 -9.88 26.15
N GLU A 408 35.69 -9.71 25.12
CA GLU A 408 35.71 -8.50 24.31
C GLU A 408 34.43 -8.34 23.50
N ALA A 409 33.93 -9.42 22.89
CA ALA A 409 32.67 -9.42 22.15
C ALA A 409 31.49 -8.96 23.01
N ILE A 410 31.33 -9.49 24.23
CA ILE A 410 30.29 -9.06 25.18
C ILE A 410 30.42 -7.57 25.49
N SER A 411 31.65 -7.06 25.65
CA SER A 411 31.88 -5.64 25.92
C SER A 411 31.42 -4.74 24.77
N TYR A 412 31.57 -5.18 23.52
CA TYR A 412 31.09 -4.46 22.35
C TYR A 412 29.57 -4.56 22.22
N TYR A 413 29.00 -5.74 22.45
CA TYR A 413 27.55 -5.94 22.45
C TYR A 413 26.85 -5.05 23.48
N MET A 414 27.32 -5.01 24.73
CA MET A 414 26.72 -4.16 25.77
C MET A 414 26.75 -2.66 25.40
N LYS A 415 27.75 -2.21 24.62
CA LYS A 415 27.80 -0.83 24.10
C LYS A 415 26.83 -0.60 22.93
N ALA A 416 26.39 -1.66 22.25
CA ALA A 416 25.53 -1.60 21.08
C ALA A 416 24.04 -1.85 21.37
N VAL A 417 23.68 -2.47 22.52
CA VAL A 417 22.30 -2.84 22.89
C VAL A 417 21.32 -1.67 22.73
N GLU A 418 21.65 -0.51 23.30
CA GLU A 418 20.77 0.67 23.31
C GLU A 418 20.81 1.48 22.00
N THR A 419 21.59 1.05 21.01
CA THR A 419 21.74 1.80 19.77
C THR A 419 20.58 1.54 18.80
N PRO A 420 20.07 2.56 18.10
CA PRO A 420 18.94 2.40 17.17
C PRO A 420 19.31 1.60 15.90
N VAL A 421 20.60 1.36 15.67
CA VAL A 421 21.08 0.58 14.51
C VAL A 421 20.93 -0.92 14.75
N ASN A 422 20.82 -1.34 16.01
CA ASN A 422 20.65 -2.73 16.38
C ASN A 422 19.20 -3.19 16.11
N ASN A 423 19.05 -4.03 15.09
CA ASN A 423 17.79 -4.66 14.67
C ASN A 423 17.48 -5.98 15.40
N GLY A 424 18.20 -6.30 16.47
CA GLY A 424 18.02 -7.53 17.26
C GLY A 424 19.19 -8.53 17.16
N ILE A 425 20.20 -8.25 16.33
CA ILE A 425 21.41 -9.10 16.22
C ILE A 425 22.11 -9.21 17.58
N VAL A 426 22.25 -8.10 18.32
CA VAL A 426 23.01 -8.09 19.57
C VAL A 426 22.34 -8.96 20.63
N GLU A 427 21.03 -8.80 20.84
CA GLU A 427 20.28 -9.59 21.81
C GLU A 427 20.24 -11.07 21.44
N PHE A 428 20.17 -11.39 20.14
CA PHE A 428 20.29 -12.76 19.63
C PHE A 428 21.64 -13.38 20.01
N GLN A 429 22.76 -12.69 19.76
CA GLN A 429 24.09 -13.19 20.13
C GLN A 429 24.26 -13.29 21.65
N LEU A 430 23.80 -12.28 22.40
CA LEU A 430 23.86 -12.29 23.87
C LEU A 430 23.04 -13.43 24.46
N SER A 431 21.86 -13.74 23.91
CA SER A 431 21.03 -14.88 24.35
C SER A 431 21.76 -16.21 24.14
N LYS A 432 22.38 -16.39 22.96
CA LYS A 432 23.19 -17.59 22.67
C LYS A 432 24.40 -17.70 23.61
N LEU A 433 25.11 -16.60 23.86
CA LEU A 433 26.24 -16.57 24.78
C LEU A 433 25.81 -16.82 26.23
N ALA A 434 24.68 -16.27 26.68
CA ALA A 434 24.14 -16.51 28.01
C ALA A 434 23.73 -17.97 28.22
N THR A 435 23.25 -18.63 27.16
CA THR A 435 22.94 -20.07 27.18
C THR A 435 24.21 -20.93 27.25
N LEU A 436 25.28 -20.53 26.56
CA LEU A 436 26.56 -21.25 26.55
C LEU A 436 27.40 -21.02 27.81
N PHE A 437 27.35 -19.81 28.38
CA PHE A 437 28.18 -19.34 29.49
C PHE A 437 27.30 -18.70 30.59
N PRO A 438 26.51 -19.49 31.33
CA PRO A 438 25.60 -18.98 32.35
C PRO A 438 26.33 -18.25 33.49
N GLU A 439 27.60 -18.57 33.74
CA GLU A 439 28.44 -17.93 34.76
C GLU A 439 28.77 -16.45 34.50
N LYS A 440 28.54 -15.95 33.28
CA LYS A 440 28.83 -14.56 32.90
C LYS A 440 27.72 -13.58 33.27
N GLU A 441 26.58 -14.05 33.80
CA GLU A 441 25.45 -13.24 34.28
C GLU A 441 24.99 -12.15 33.28
N ILE A 442 24.99 -12.49 31.98
CA ILE A 442 24.68 -11.55 30.87
C ILE A 442 23.21 -11.13 30.87
N GLY A 443 22.34 -11.96 31.43
CA GLY A 443 20.89 -11.79 31.46
C GLY A 443 20.19 -13.14 31.25
N ASP A 444 18.86 -13.12 31.28
CA ASP A 444 18.05 -14.30 30.98
C ASP A 444 17.97 -14.53 29.46
N PRO A 445 18.38 -15.71 28.95
CA PRO A 445 18.36 -16.00 27.51
C PRO A 445 16.97 -15.84 26.87
N PHE A 446 15.91 -16.20 27.59
CA PHE A 446 14.54 -16.13 27.08
C PHE A 446 14.10 -14.68 26.87
N ASN A 447 14.28 -13.80 27.86
CA ASN A 447 13.97 -12.38 27.72
C ASN A 447 14.82 -11.71 26.63
N LEU A 448 16.10 -12.06 26.52
CA LEU A 448 16.97 -11.56 25.44
C LEU A 448 16.44 -11.98 24.07
N MET A 449 16.02 -13.24 23.91
CA MET A 449 15.46 -13.72 22.65
C MET A 449 14.11 -13.06 22.33
N GLU A 450 13.26 -12.83 23.33
CA GLU A 450 12.00 -12.09 23.17
C GLU A 450 12.26 -10.66 22.68
N THR A 451 13.26 -9.97 23.23
CA THR A 451 13.62 -8.62 22.76
C THR A 451 14.20 -8.63 21.34
N ALA A 452 14.97 -9.65 20.96
CA ALA A 452 15.46 -9.83 19.60
C ALA A 452 14.31 -10.08 18.59
N TYR A 453 13.33 -10.91 18.99
CA TYR A 453 12.10 -11.16 18.23
C TYR A 453 11.30 -9.87 18.03
N LEU A 454 11.04 -9.10 19.10
CA LEU A 454 10.28 -7.85 19.02
C LEU A 454 10.97 -6.76 18.17
N LYS A 455 12.31 -6.83 18.05
CA LYS A 455 13.09 -5.96 17.14
C LYS A 455 13.04 -6.41 15.67
N GLY A 456 12.55 -7.63 15.38
CA GLY A 456 12.34 -8.14 14.03
C GLY A 456 13.53 -8.86 13.40
N PHE A 457 14.49 -9.37 14.18
CA PHE A 457 15.60 -10.14 13.61
C PHE A 457 15.13 -11.55 13.19
N ILE A 458 15.17 -11.86 11.89
CA ILE A 458 14.58 -13.08 11.31
C ILE A 458 15.02 -14.38 12.03
N PRO A 459 16.32 -14.64 12.27
CA PRO A 459 16.75 -15.81 13.03
C PRO A 459 16.20 -15.90 14.45
N ALA A 460 16.06 -14.74 15.13
CA ALA A 460 15.52 -14.71 16.48
C ALA A 460 14.05 -15.14 16.53
N ILE A 461 13.26 -14.88 15.48
CA ILE A 461 11.85 -15.29 15.41
C ILE A 461 11.75 -16.81 15.51
N TYR A 462 12.59 -17.55 14.77
CA TYR A 462 12.62 -19.01 14.79
C TYR A 462 13.10 -19.54 16.15
N GLU A 463 14.24 -19.08 16.65
CA GLU A 463 14.77 -19.58 17.93
C GLU A 463 13.82 -19.28 19.08
N PHE A 464 13.16 -18.11 19.08
CA PHE A 464 12.11 -17.78 20.04
C PHE A 464 10.90 -18.72 19.91
N ALA A 465 10.46 -19.03 18.68
CA ALA A 465 9.39 -19.99 18.45
C ALA A 465 9.72 -21.38 19.02
N VAL A 466 10.97 -21.84 18.87
CA VAL A 466 11.45 -23.12 19.43
C VAL A 466 11.52 -23.07 20.96
N MET A 467 12.02 -21.98 21.55
CA MET A 467 12.05 -21.79 23.00
C MET A 467 10.64 -21.76 23.62
N THR A 468 9.67 -21.17 22.92
CA THR A 468 8.27 -21.17 23.36
C THR A 468 7.63 -22.56 23.18
N GLU A 469 7.82 -23.25 22.07
CA GLU A 469 7.28 -24.60 21.88
C GLU A 469 7.82 -25.60 22.91
N SER A 470 9.11 -25.52 23.26
CA SER A 470 9.75 -26.38 24.26
C SER A 470 9.30 -26.11 25.70
N GLY A 471 8.51 -25.06 25.94
CA GLY A 471 7.90 -24.81 27.25
C GLY A 471 8.83 -24.18 28.28
N VAL A 472 9.86 -23.45 27.84
CA VAL A 472 10.74 -22.66 28.73
C VAL A 472 9.92 -21.69 29.61
N ASN A 473 8.75 -21.28 29.14
CA ASN A 473 7.75 -20.52 29.90
C ASN A 473 6.38 -21.24 29.89
N SER A 474 5.64 -21.17 30.99
CA SER A 474 4.39 -21.94 31.23
C SER A 474 3.12 -21.31 30.63
N LYS A 475 3.24 -20.26 29.81
CA LYS A 475 2.12 -19.45 29.30
C LYS A 475 1.90 -19.56 27.78
N ASN A 476 2.15 -20.72 27.18
CA ASN A 476 2.16 -20.83 25.71
C ASN A 476 0.85 -21.40 25.18
N SER A 477 0.16 -20.60 24.36
CA SER A 477 -1.00 -21.01 23.57
C SER A 477 -0.54 -21.50 22.20
N VAL A 478 -1.17 -22.56 21.70
CA VAL A 478 -0.95 -23.07 20.33
C VAL A 478 -1.11 -21.95 19.29
N GLU A 479 -2.04 -21.02 19.51
CA GLU A 479 -2.25 -19.87 18.62
C GLU A 479 -1.02 -18.96 18.55
N ASN A 480 -0.40 -18.66 19.70
CA ASN A 480 0.79 -17.80 19.76
C ASN A 480 1.97 -18.49 19.08
N THR A 481 2.20 -19.79 19.35
CA THR A 481 3.28 -20.55 18.71
C THR A 481 3.06 -20.66 17.19
N ALA A 482 1.82 -20.91 16.75
CA ALA A 482 1.48 -20.92 15.32
C ALA A 482 1.72 -19.55 14.67
N TYR A 483 1.42 -18.46 15.38
CA TYR A 483 1.70 -17.11 14.91
C TYR A 483 3.21 -16.85 14.79
N LEU A 484 4.04 -17.25 15.76
CA LEU A 484 5.49 -17.07 15.69
C LEU A 484 6.11 -17.80 14.49
N PHE A 485 5.76 -19.08 14.29
CA PHE A 485 6.25 -19.82 13.11
C PHE A 485 5.70 -19.27 11.80
N LYS A 486 4.43 -18.82 11.77
CA LYS A 486 3.87 -18.12 10.61
C LYS A 486 4.70 -16.88 10.28
N THR A 487 4.98 -16.03 11.27
CA THR A 487 5.76 -14.81 11.08
C THR A 487 7.15 -15.15 10.55
N PHE A 488 7.85 -16.14 11.10
CA PHE A 488 9.15 -16.56 10.58
C PHE A 488 9.10 -17.00 9.10
N VAL A 489 8.09 -17.81 8.74
CA VAL A 489 7.92 -18.28 7.36
C VAL A 489 7.58 -17.13 6.41
N ASP A 490 6.70 -16.22 6.81
CA ASP A 490 6.28 -15.08 6.00
C ASP A 490 7.42 -14.05 5.84
N GLU A 491 8.20 -13.78 6.89
CA GLU A 491 9.37 -12.87 6.86
C GLU A 491 10.53 -13.44 6.02
N ASN A 492 10.61 -14.76 5.84
CA ASN A 492 11.61 -15.39 4.98
C ASN A 492 11.22 -15.32 3.48
N GLU A 493 11.19 -14.09 2.98
CA GLU A 493 10.78 -13.77 1.61
C GLU A 493 11.67 -14.44 0.55
N ALA A 494 12.98 -14.54 0.80
CA ALA A 494 13.97 -14.98 -0.18
C ALA A 494 13.66 -16.38 -0.77
N ILE A 495 13.15 -17.29 0.06
CA ILE A 495 12.86 -18.67 -0.33
C ILE A 495 11.36 -18.84 -0.63
N MET A 496 10.50 -18.31 0.23
CA MET A 496 9.06 -18.53 0.14
C MET A 496 8.42 -17.71 -0.98
N ALA A 497 8.80 -16.44 -1.11
CA ALA A 497 8.16 -15.46 -1.99
C ALA A 497 9.12 -14.66 -2.89
N PRO A 498 10.09 -15.28 -3.60
CA PRO A 498 10.98 -14.56 -4.53
C PRO A 498 10.21 -13.91 -5.70
N GLU A 499 9.01 -14.40 -5.99
CA GLU A 499 8.11 -13.90 -7.03
C GLU A 499 7.61 -12.48 -6.77
N LEU A 500 7.72 -11.93 -5.54
CA LEU A 500 7.39 -10.52 -5.28
C LEU A 500 8.23 -9.58 -6.15
N ARG A 501 9.54 -9.88 -6.28
CA ARG A 501 10.44 -9.14 -7.18
C ARG A 501 10.01 -9.27 -8.63
N THR A 502 9.69 -10.49 -9.07
CA THR A 502 9.22 -10.75 -10.44
C THR A 502 7.90 -10.02 -10.73
N ALA A 503 6.95 -10.04 -9.79
CA ALA A 503 5.68 -9.35 -9.92
C ALA A 503 5.87 -7.84 -10.07
N PHE A 504 6.79 -7.25 -9.30
CA PHE A 504 7.13 -5.84 -9.39
C PHE A 504 7.86 -5.49 -10.70
N ALA A 505 8.75 -6.37 -11.18
CA ALA A 505 9.43 -6.21 -12.47
C ALA A 505 8.44 -6.19 -13.64
N GLU A 506 7.50 -7.15 -13.70
CA GLU A 506 6.48 -7.19 -14.75
C GLU A 506 5.54 -5.98 -14.67
N LEU A 507 5.27 -5.46 -13.47
CA LEU A 507 4.46 -4.26 -13.30
C LEU A 507 5.15 -3.01 -13.89
N ILE A 508 6.45 -2.85 -13.69
CA ILE A 508 7.23 -1.73 -14.26
C ILE A 508 7.38 -1.87 -15.78
N ASN A 509 7.40 -3.10 -16.30
CA ASN A 509 7.45 -3.38 -17.75
C ASN A 509 6.08 -3.24 -18.45
N ASP A 510 5.10 -2.55 -17.86
CA ASP A 510 3.74 -2.38 -18.37
C ASP A 510 2.98 -3.70 -18.64
N ARG A 511 3.23 -4.74 -17.82
CA ARG A 511 2.56 -6.06 -17.91
C ARG A 511 1.71 -6.34 -16.67
N PRO A 512 0.61 -5.59 -16.44
CA PRO A 512 -0.16 -5.64 -15.19
C PRO A 512 -0.90 -6.97 -14.96
N GLU A 513 -1.29 -7.70 -16.01
CA GLU A 513 -2.03 -8.97 -15.85
C GLU A 513 -1.11 -10.10 -15.36
N VAL A 514 0.15 -10.15 -15.81
CA VAL A 514 1.15 -11.10 -15.29
C VAL A 514 1.52 -10.74 -13.86
N ALA A 515 1.67 -9.45 -13.55
CA ALA A 515 1.86 -8.98 -12.18
C ALA A 515 0.67 -9.39 -11.30
N LEU A 516 -0.58 -9.23 -11.77
CA LEU A 516 -1.77 -9.67 -11.06
C LEU A 516 -1.76 -11.18 -10.79
N TRP A 517 -1.39 -12.00 -11.78
CA TRP A 517 -1.21 -13.44 -11.58
C TRP A 517 -0.23 -13.72 -10.45
N ALA A 518 0.97 -13.13 -10.49
CA ALA A 518 2.00 -13.32 -9.48
C ALA A 518 1.54 -12.88 -8.08
N TYR A 519 0.95 -11.70 -7.96
CA TYR A 519 0.39 -11.24 -6.68
C TYR A 519 -0.77 -12.10 -6.20
N SER A 520 -1.61 -12.65 -7.09
CA SER A 520 -2.70 -13.54 -6.72
C SER A 520 -2.19 -14.88 -6.15
N ARG A 521 -1.11 -15.42 -6.72
CA ARG A 521 -0.42 -16.62 -6.24
C ARG A 521 0.18 -16.40 -4.84
N LEU A 522 0.75 -15.22 -4.58
CA LEU A 522 1.28 -14.83 -3.27
C LEU A 522 0.17 -14.47 -2.27
N ALA A 523 -0.95 -13.93 -2.73
CA ALA A 523 -2.12 -13.63 -1.91
C ALA A 523 -2.73 -14.90 -1.30
N GLU A 524 -2.72 -16.02 -2.04
CA GLU A 524 -3.12 -17.35 -1.56
C GLU A 524 -2.14 -17.90 -0.51
N GLN A 525 -0.84 -17.59 -0.59
CA GLN A 525 0.16 -17.98 0.43
C GLN A 525 -0.06 -17.26 1.76
N GLY A 526 -0.73 -16.10 1.75
CA GLY A 526 -1.13 -15.37 2.95
C GLY A 526 -0.43 -14.05 3.15
N TYR A 527 0.39 -13.59 2.19
CA TYR A 527 1.04 -12.28 2.24
C TYR A 527 0.02 -11.14 2.17
N GLU A 528 -0.07 -10.33 3.22
CA GLU A 528 -0.99 -9.19 3.30
C GLU A 528 -0.76 -8.19 2.16
N ALA A 529 0.50 -7.82 1.92
CA ALA A 529 0.85 -6.86 0.89
C ALA A 529 0.45 -7.35 -0.50
N ALA A 530 0.66 -8.64 -0.78
CA ALA A 530 0.25 -9.25 -2.04
C ALA A 530 -1.28 -9.32 -2.20
N GLN A 531 -2.03 -9.58 -1.12
CA GLN A 531 -3.50 -9.54 -1.14
C GLN A 531 -4.02 -8.16 -1.54
N ILE A 532 -3.46 -7.10 -0.95
CA ILE A 532 -3.86 -5.72 -1.25
C ILE A 532 -3.41 -5.32 -2.66
N SER A 533 -2.17 -5.64 -3.04
CA SER A 533 -1.65 -5.36 -4.38
C SER A 533 -2.47 -6.04 -5.47
N ALA A 534 -2.81 -7.33 -5.31
CA ALA A 534 -3.69 -8.05 -6.24
C ALA A 534 -5.10 -7.43 -6.27
N ALA A 535 -5.66 -7.10 -5.10
CA ALA A 535 -6.98 -6.48 -5.01
C ALA A 535 -7.02 -5.10 -5.68
N TYR A 536 -5.96 -4.30 -5.53
CA TYR A 536 -5.80 -2.98 -6.15
C TYR A 536 -5.71 -3.08 -7.68
N LEU A 537 -4.91 -4.02 -8.21
CA LEU A 537 -4.81 -4.30 -9.64
C LEU A 537 -6.11 -4.85 -10.25
N MET A 538 -6.99 -5.43 -9.43
CA MET A 538 -8.31 -5.89 -9.88
C MET A 538 -9.38 -4.81 -9.81
N TYR A 539 -9.33 -3.98 -8.77
CA TYR A 539 -10.30 -2.93 -8.50
C TYR A 539 -9.69 -1.86 -7.59
N GLN A 540 -9.54 -0.65 -8.14
CA GLN A 540 -9.19 0.55 -7.41
C GLN A 540 -10.42 1.45 -7.25
N LEU A 541 -10.44 2.27 -6.19
CA LEU A 541 -11.56 3.19 -5.96
C LEU A 541 -11.56 4.29 -7.05
N PRO A 542 -12.69 4.57 -7.70
CA PRO A 542 -12.80 5.68 -8.63
C PRO A 542 -12.64 7.02 -7.90
N TYR A 543 -12.17 8.02 -8.63
CA TYR A 543 -12.27 9.38 -8.13
C TYR A 543 -13.75 9.77 -8.02
N LYS A 544 -14.05 10.72 -7.12
CA LYS A 544 -15.42 11.22 -6.99
C LYS A 544 -15.84 11.90 -8.30
N PHE A 545 -17.09 11.67 -8.72
CA PHE A 545 -17.65 12.17 -10.00
C PHE A 545 -17.05 11.54 -11.25
N GLU A 546 -16.42 10.38 -11.12
CA GLU A 546 -15.99 9.53 -12.23
C GLU A 546 -16.85 8.26 -12.28
N ASP A 547 -17.05 7.73 -13.49
CA ASP A 547 -17.67 6.42 -13.65
C ASP A 547 -16.89 5.36 -12.87
N PRO A 548 -17.58 4.42 -12.20
CA PRO A 548 -16.88 3.35 -11.54
C PRO A 548 -16.16 2.39 -12.52
N PRO A 549 -15.14 1.66 -12.04
CA PRO A 549 -14.41 0.69 -12.85
C PRO A 549 -15.32 -0.31 -13.56
N ARG A 550 -15.20 -0.38 -14.89
CA ARG A 550 -15.89 -1.35 -15.75
C ARG A 550 -15.11 -2.65 -15.77
N THR A 551 -15.31 -3.44 -14.71
CA THR A 551 -14.70 -4.76 -14.53
C THR A 551 -15.76 -5.86 -14.43
N THR A 552 -15.39 -7.08 -14.81
CA THR A 552 -16.28 -8.26 -14.75
C THR A 552 -16.70 -8.57 -13.30
N ASP A 553 -17.93 -9.05 -13.08
CA ASP A 553 -18.43 -9.39 -11.74
C ASP A 553 -17.53 -10.37 -10.97
N PRO A 554 -16.98 -11.46 -11.57
CA PRO A 554 -16.04 -12.34 -10.89
C PRO A 554 -14.80 -11.59 -10.36
N ARG A 555 -14.21 -10.69 -11.15
CA ARG A 555 -13.04 -9.88 -10.76
C ARG A 555 -13.35 -8.97 -9.57
N LYS A 556 -14.53 -8.33 -9.54
CA LYS A 556 -15.01 -7.56 -8.38
C LYS A 556 -15.17 -8.44 -7.13
N THR A 557 -15.84 -9.59 -7.26
CA THR A 557 -16.04 -10.49 -6.12
C THR A 557 -14.74 -11.06 -5.56
N LEU A 558 -13.76 -11.34 -6.42
CA LEU A 558 -12.43 -11.80 -6.03
C LEU A 558 -11.63 -10.68 -5.34
N ALA A 559 -11.67 -9.45 -5.87
CA ALA A 559 -11.06 -8.28 -5.22
C ALA A 559 -11.63 -8.05 -3.81
N ILE A 560 -12.96 -8.14 -3.64
CA ILE A 560 -13.60 -8.04 -2.32
C ILE A 560 -13.10 -9.14 -1.38
N SER A 561 -12.97 -10.38 -1.86
CA SER A 561 -12.42 -11.50 -1.08
C SER A 561 -11.00 -11.18 -0.59
N TYR A 562 -10.12 -10.68 -1.46
CA TYR A 562 -8.75 -10.31 -1.08
C TYR A 562 -8.68 -9.12 -0.12
N TYR A 563 -9.44 -8.06 -0.36
CA TYR A 563 -9.55 -6.95 0.60
C TYR A 563 -10.07 -7.42 1.96
N THR A 564 -11.06 -8.32 1.98
CA THR A 564 -11.60 -8.89 3.22
C THR A 564 -10.59 -9.78 3.95
N ARG A 565 -9.75 -10.52 3.21
CA ARG A 565 -8.65 -11.32 3.78
C ARG A 565 -7.62 -10.40 4.43
N ALA A 566 -7.17 -9.36 3.72
CA ALA A 566 -6.22 -8.37 4.27
C ALA A 566 -6.79 -7.64 5.49
N PHE A 567 -8.09 -7.31 5.48
CA PHE A 567 -8.79 -6.70 6.61
C PHE A 567 -8.77 -7.58 7.87
N LYS A 568 -8.94 -8.89 7.70
CA LYS A 568 -8.85 -9.88 8.78
C LYS A 568 -7.42 -10.05 9.29
N GLN A 569 -6.40 -9.86 8.45
CA GLN A 569 -4.99 -9.91 8.87
C GLN A 569 -4.55 -8.68 9.68
N GLY A 570 -5.24 -7.55 9.52
CA GLY A 570 -4.94 -6.34 10.28
C GLY A 570 -5.27 -5.06 9.54
N ASN A 571 -5.27 -5.09 8.20
CA ASN A 571 -5.37 -3.90 7.37
C ASN A 571 -6.75 -3.25 7.41
N THR A 572 -6.91 -2.21 8.22
CA THR A 572 -8.17 -1.48 8.38
C THR A 572 -8.68 -0.84 7.10
N ASP A 573 -7.79 -0.32 6.26
CA ASP A 573 -8.15 0.40 5.04
C ASP A 573 -8.76 -0.54 4.00
N ALA A 574 -8.24 -1.76 3.89
CA ALA A 574 -8.79 -2.81 3.02
C ALA A 574 -10.27 -3.13 3.35
N GLY A 575 -10.66 -3.06 4.63
CA GLY A 575 -12.04 -3.27 5.05
C GLY A 575 -12.99 -2.16 4.57
N VAL A 576 -12.50 -0.92 4.54
CA VAL A 576 -13.27 0.22 4.02
C VAL A 576 -13.47 0.08 2.52
N VAL A 577 -12.41 -0.24 1.76
CA VAL A 577 -12.53 -0.45 0.31
C VAL A 577 -13.47 -1.62 -0.02
N ALA A 578 -13.36 -2.75 0.68
CA ALA A 578 -14.31 -3.85 0.49
C ALA A 578 -15.76 -3.42 0.79
N GLY A 579 -15.96 -2.56 1.79
CA GLY A 579 -17.25 -1.94 2.09
C GLY A 579 -17.75 -1.04 0.95
N ASP A 580 -16.87 -0.20 0.41
CA ASP A 580 -17.17 0.71 -0.71
C ASP A 580 -17.54 -0.05 -1.98
N ILE A 581 -16.85 -1.16 -2.28
CA ILE A 581 -17.21 -2.02 -3.43
C ILE A 581 -18.60 -2.65 -3.21
N TYR A 582 -18.90 -3.18 -2.02
CA TYR A 582 -20.24 -3.70 -1.73
C TYR A 582 -21.31 -2.61 -1.76
N PHE A 583 -20.98 -1.41 -1.31
CA PHE A 583 -21.87 -0.25 -1.35
C PHE A 583 -22.25 0.10 -2.78
N GLN A 584 -21.27 0.09 -3.69
CA GLN A 584 -21.48 0.35 -5.11
C GLN A 584 -22.24 -0.79 -5.81
N MET A 585 -22.09 -2.03 -5.35
CA MET A 585 -22.91 -3.17 -5.79
C MET A 585 -24.33 -3.17 -5.16
N GLU A 586 -24.73 -2.08 -4.50
CA GLU A 586 -26.00 -1.92 -3.78
C GLU A 586 -26.24 -2.96 -2.65
N ASN A 587 -25.20 -3.65 -2.21
CA ASN A 587 -25.27 -4.60 -1.10
C ASN A 587 -24.94 -3.90 0.22
N TYR A 588 -25.85 -3.03 0.65
CA TYR A 588 -25.68 -2.21 1.85
C TYR A 588 -25.52 -3.04 3.13
N SER A 589 -26.13 -4.22 3.20
CA SER A 589 -26.04 -5.10 4.39
C SER A 589 -24.60 -5.54 4.69
N LYS A 590 -23.87 -5.98 3.66
CA LYS A 590 -22.47 -6.39 3.79
C LYS A 590 -21.53 -5.19 3.94
N ALA A 591 -21.80 -4.11 3.22
CA ALA A 591 -21.04 -2.86 3.34
C ALA A 591 -21.06 -2.36 4.80
N MET A 592 -22.24 -2.33 5.43
CA MET A 592 -22.39 -1.90 6.82
C MET A 592 -21.58 -2.77 7.78
N ALA A 593 -21.61 -4.10 7.63
CA ALA A 593 -20.86 -5.00 8.48
C ALA A 593 -19.34 -4.76 8.41
N LEU A 594 -18.81 -4.50 7.20
CA LEU A 594 -17.39 -4.18 7.02
C LEU A 594 -17.04 -2.81 7.60
N TYR A 595 -17.86 -1.78 7.36
CA TYR A 595 -17.61 -0.47 7.96
C TYR A 595 -17.69 -0.50 9.48
N GLN A 596 -18.62 -1.25 10.08
CA GLN A 596 -18.66 -1.47 11.54
C GLN A 596 -17.36 -2.12 12.04
N GLY A 597 -16.89 -3.16 11.36
CA GLY A 597 -15.61 -3.79 11.68
C GLY A 597 -14.43 -2.81 11.59
N ALA A 598 -14.37 -1.99 10.56
CA ALA A 598 -13.31 -0.99 10.38
C ALA A 598 -13.43 0.18 11.38
N ALA A 599 -14.64 0.60 11.73
CA ALA A 599 -14.91 1.62 12.73
C ALA A 599 -14.50 1.18 14.14
N LEU A 600 -14.69 -0.10 14.49
CA LEU A 600 -14.19 -0.67 15.76
C LEU A 600 -12.66 -0.61 15.87
N LYS A 601 -11.96 -0.61 14.74
CA LYS A 601 -10.51 -0.39 14.65
C LYS A 601 -10.14 1.10 14.43
N TYR A 602 -11.05 2.01 14.76
CA TYR A 602 -10.87 3.48 14.69
C TYR A 602 -10.59 4.05 13.29
N SER A 603 -11.08 3.38 12.24
CA SER A 603 -11.01 3.95 10.88
C SER A 603 -11.95 5.14 10.72
N LYS A 604 -11.37 6.31 10.43
CA LYS A 604 -12.06 7.60 10.31
C LYS A 604 -13.05 7.59 9.14
N GLN A 605 -12.62 7.07 8.00
CA GLN A 605 -13.47 6.97 6.81
C GLN A 605 -14.63 6.00 7.05
N ALA A 606 -14.40 4.88 7.73
CA ALA A 606 -15.45 3.92 8.07
C ALA A 606 -16.55 4.55 8.96
N VAL A 607 -16.15 5.29 10.00
CA VAL A 607 -17.08 5.99 10.89
C VAL A 607 -17.91 7.02 10.12
N TRP A 608 -17.28 7.80 9.23
CA TRP A 608 -17.99 8.76 8.40
C TRP A 608 -18.96 8.07 7.43
N ASN A 609 -18.53 6.98 6.77
CA ASN A 609 -19.38 6.17 5.88
C ASN A 609 -20.59 5.58 6.61
N LEU A 610 -20.44 5.11 7.87
CA LEU A 610 -21.56 4.66 8.69
C LEU A 610 -22.56 5.79 8.98
N GLY A 611 -22.06 6.99 9.32
CA GLY A 611 -22.89 8.17 9.48
C GLY A 611 -23.71 8.47 8.22
N TYR A 612 -23.06 8.38 7.05
CA TYR A 612 -23.70 8.55 5.76
C TYR A 612 -24.79 7.50 5.49
N MET A 613 -24.54 6.23 5.81
CA MET A 613 -25.53 5.16 5.65
C MET A 613 -26.76 5.36 6.55
N HIS A 614 -26.57 5.80 7.80
CA HIS A 614 -27.67 6.09 8.73
C HIS A 614 -28.45 7.36 8.37
N GLU A 615 -27.80 8.38 7.80
CA GLU A 615 -28.46 9.58 7.27
C GLU A 615 -29.42 9.23 6.13
N HIS A 616 -28.98 8.38 5.19
CA HIS A 616 -29.73 8.05 3.98
C HIS A 616 -30.63 6.82 4.14
N GLY A 617 -30.46 6.04 5.22
CA GLY A 617 -31.22 4.81 5.45
C GLY A 617 -30.85 3.69 4.48
N LEU A 618 -29.56 3.59 4.15
CA LEU A 618 -29.03 2.59 3.22
C LEU A 618 -28.72 1.30 3.99
N GLY A 619 -29.56 0.27 3.82
CA GLY A 619 -29.45 -0.99 4.57
C GLY A 619 -29.91 -0.92 6.04
N VAL A 620 -30.31 0.25 6.52
CA VAL A 620 -30.80 0.50 7.88
C VAL A 620 -31.92 1.52 7.88
N ASN A 621 -32.69 1.59 8.97
CA ASN A 621 -33.65 2.66 9.17
C ASN A 621 -32.91 4.00 9.33
N LYS A 622 -33.47 5.05 8.73
CA LYS A 622 -32.95 6.41 8.86
C LYS A 622 -32.94 6.83 10.33
N ASP A 623 -31.77 7.26 10.79
CA ASP A 623 -31.59 7.77 12.16
C ASP A 623 -30.60 8.94 12.13
N PHE A 624 -31.16 10.16 12.16
CA PHE A 624 -30.36 11.38 12.16
C PHE A 624 -29.59 11.59 13.47
N HIS A 625 -30.08 11.07 14.60
CA HIS A 625 -29.36 11.19 15.87
C HIS A 625 -28.10 10.35 15.85
N LEU A 626 -28.22 9.11 15.37
CA LEU A 626 -27.09 8.21 15.23
C LEU A 626 -26.12 8.69 14.15
N ALA A 627 -26.62 9.20 13.01
CA ALA A 627 -25.77 9.80 11.98
C ALA A 627 -24.96 10.98 12.52
N LYS A 628 -25.59 11.90 13.27
CA LYS A 628 -24.88 13.00 13.93
C LYS A 628 -23.81 12.49 14.89
N ARG A 629 -24.14 11.48 15.70
CA ARG A 629 -23.20 10.88 16.65
C ARG A 629 -21.96 10.32 15.94
N TYR A 630 -22.13 9.62 14.82
CA TYR A 630 -20.99 9.13 14.03
C TYR A 630 -20.17 10.27 13.43
N TYR A 631 -20.80 11.32 12.90
CA TYR A 631 -20.06 12.49 12.42
C TYR A 631 -19.26 13.19 13.51
N ASP A 632 -19.84 13.37 14.70
CA ASP A 632 -19.13 13.94 15.86
C ASP A 632 -18.00 13.01 16.34
N GLN A 633 -18.19 11.69 16.30
CA GLN A 633 -17.18 10.68 16.70
C GLN A 633 -15.90 10.75 15.84
N VAL A 634 -15.99 11.14 14.56
CA VAL A 634 -14.80 11.34 13.71
C VAL A 634 -13.81 12.34 14.34
N LEU A 635 -14.32 13.35 15.07
CA LEU A 635 -13.52 14.39 15.72
C LEU A 635 -12.81 13.93 16.98
N GLU A 636 -13.34 12.92 17.65
CA GLU A 636 -12.66 12.28 18.78
C GLU A 636 -11.39 11.55 18.32
N HIS A 637 -11.36 11.06 17.07
CA HIS A 637 -10.23 10.34 16.50
C HIS A 637 -9.18 11.26 15.88
N ASP A 638 -9.59 12.29 15.14
CA ASP A 638 -8.64 13.19 14.48
C ASP A 638 -9.22 14.59 14.25
N HIS A 639 -8.56 15.57 14.87
CA HIS A 639 -8.97 16.97 14.80
C HIS A 639 -8.84 17.58 13.39
N ARG A 640 -8.01 17.01 12.51
CA ARG A 640 -7.84 17.52 11.12
C ARG A 640 -9.13 17.49 10.31
N PHE A 641 -10.07 16.62 10.67
CA PHE A 641 -11.37 16.49 9.99
C PHE A 641 -12.48 17.35 10.62
N TYR A 642 -12.15 18.32 11.49
CA TYR A 642 -13.09 19.25 12.12
C TYR A 642 -14.08 19.86 11.13
N LEU A 643 -13.54 20.47 10.06
CA LEU A 643 -14.35 21.12 9.03
C LEU A 643 -15.29 20.12 8.34
N ALA A 644 -14.80 18.94 7.97
CA ALA A 644 -15.58 17.93 7.26
C ALA A 644 -16.74 17.40 8.11
N SER A 645 -16.50 17.12 9.40
CA SER A 645 -17.55 16.69 10.34
C SER A 645 -18.60 17.77 10.55
N LYS A 646 -18.19 19.01 10.86
CA LYS A 646 -19.13 20.12 11.10
C LYS A 646 -19.94 20.46 9.86
N LEU A 647 -19.36 20.40 8.67
CA LEU A 647 -20.08 20.58 7.42
C LEU A 647 -21.10 19.46 7.19
N SER A 648 -20.76 18.21 7.51
CA SER A 648 -21.69 17.07 7.43
C SER A 648 -22.88 17.23 8.40
N VAL A 649 -22.62 17.68 9.63
CA VAL A 649 -23.66 17.97 10.63
C VAL A 649 -24.51 19.19 10.23
N LEU A 650 -23.91 20.21 9.63
CA LEU A 650 -24.64 21.37 9.11
C LEU A 650 -25.59 20.97 7.99
N LYS A 651 -25.14 20.14 7.04
CA LYS A 651 -25.98 19.53 6.00
C LYS A 651 -27.14 18.77 6.62
N LEU A 652 -26.87 17.95 7.64
CA LEU A 652 -27.88 17.17 8.36
C LEU A 652 -28.95 18.07 9.02
N HIS A 653 -28.52 19.16 9.68
CA HIS A 653 -29.43 20.15 10.27
C HIS A 653 -30.29 20.85 9.22
N LEU A 654 -29.72 21.19 8.07
CA LEU A 654 -30.46 21.80 6.96
C LEU A 654 -31.53 20.84 6.41
N LYS A 655 -31.21 19.54 6.26
CA LYS A 655 -32.19 18.51 5.90
C LYS A 655 -33.31 18.41 6.94
N SER A 656 -32.98 18.41 8.23
CA SER A 656 -33.96 18.40 9.32
C SER A 656 -34.85 19.65 9.32
N TRP A 657 -34.29 20.83 9.03
CA TRP A 657 -35.03 22.08 8.97
C TRP A 657 -36.01 22.12 7.79
N LEU A 658 -35.60 21.61 6.62
CA LEU A 658 -36.46 21.46 5.45
C LEU A 658 -37.62 20.48 5.70
N ALA A 659 -37.35 19.35 6.36
CA ALA A 659 -38.37 18.38 6.74
C ALA A 659 -39.40 18.98 7.72
N TRP A 660 -38.95 19.82 8.65
CA TRP A 660 -39.82 20.57 9.56
C TRP A 660 -40.68 21.60 8.81
N LEU A 661 -40.08 22.38 7.91
CA LEU A 661 -40.77 23.42 7.14
C LEU A 661 -41.92 22.85 6.28
N THR A 662 -41.72 21.66 5.73
CA THR A 662 -42.72 20.97 4.90
C THR A 662 -43.74 20.16 5.70
N ARG A 663 -43.72 20.24 7.04
CA ARG A 663 -44.61 19.50 7.97
C ARG A 663 -44.66 18.00 7.70
N GLY A 664 -43.57 17.43 7.16
CA GLY A 664 -43.52 16.02 6.72
C GLY A 664 -44.51 15.62 5.62
N LYS A 665 -45.23 16.57 4.98
CA LYS A 665 -46.20 16.27 3.91
C LYS A 665 -45.55 15.90 2.58
N VAL A 666 -44.29 16.30 2.41
CA VAL A 666 -43.43 15.76 1.36
C VAL A 666 -42.80 14.51 1.95
N ASN A 667 -43.26 13.33 1.54
CA ASN A 667 -42.51 12.10 1.76
C ASN A 667 -41.25 12.23 0.92
N TYR A 668 -40.18 12.73 1.53
CA TYR A 668 -38.96 13.06 0.80
C TYR A 668 -38.45 11.85 0.02
N TRP A 669 -38.54 10.63 0.53
CA TRP A 669 -37.90 9.48 -0.11
C TRP A 669 -38.68 8.18 0.14
N ALA A 670 -39.25 7.57 -0.91
CA ALA A 670 -39.76 6.20 -0.83
C ALA A 670 -38.57 5.22 -0.82
N PRO A 671 -38.54 4.21 0.07
CA PRO A 671 -37.47 3.22 0.08
C PRO A 671 -37.55 2.38 -1.20
N THR A 672 -36.41 2.18 -1.88
CA THR A 672 -36.24 1.09 -2.85
C THR A 672 -36.22 -0.23 -2.09
N THR A 673 -37.40 -0.67 -1.63
CA THR A 673 -37.61 -2.04 -1.15
C THR A 673 -38.16 -2.85 -2.31
N SER A 674 -37.28 -3.37 -3.17
CA SER A 674 -37.63 -4.50 -4.03
C SER A 674 -37.35 -5.80 -3.25
N SER A 675 -38.29 -6.19 -2.40
CA SER A 675 -38.54 -7.62 -2.21
C SER A 675 -40.02 -7.84 -1.94
N ASN A 676 -40.70 -8.37 -2.97
CA ASN A 676 -42.02 -8.97 -2.96
C ASN A 676 -43.23 -8.06 -2.67
N ALA A 677 -43.71 -7.35 -3.70
CA ALA A 677 -45.13 -7.02 -3.84
C ALA A 677 -45.46 -6.78 -5.33
N ASN A 678 -46.56 -7.37 -5.79
CA ASN A 678 -47.02 -7.43 -7.18
C ASN A 678 -46.94 -6.10 -7.94
N GLU A 679 -46.40 -6.16 -9.16
CA GLU A 679 -46.57 -5.14 -10.20
C GLU A 679 -48.07 -4.96 -10.48
N ASP A 680 -48.59 -3.74 -10.28
CA ASP A 680 -49.64 -3.13 -11.12
C ASP A 680 -50.22 -1.82 -10.54
N THR A 681 -49.83 -1.38 -9.33
CA THR A 681 -50.31 -0.08 -8.82
C THR A 681 -49.25 0.69 -8.05
N LEU A 682 -48.36 1.41 -8.75
CA LEU A 682 -47.51 2.45 -8.16
C LEU A 682 -47.62 3.75 -8.97
N PRO A 683 -47.88 4.91 -8.34
CA PRO A 683 -47.87 6.20 -9.04
C PRO A 683 -46.45 6.60 -9.45
N PRO A 684 -46.27 7.48 -10.46
CA PRO A 684 -44.96 7.77 -11.03
C PRO A 684 -43.99 8.41 -10.02
N LYS A 685 -42.73 7.96 -10.06
CA LYS A 685 -41.58 8.53 -9.35
C LYS A 685 -41.49 10.03 -9.69
N THR A 686 -41.72 10.92 -8.71
CA THR A 686 -41.53 12.37 -8.90
C THR A 686 -40.67 12.94 -7.79
N SER A 687 -39.57 13.59 -8.18
CA SER A 687 -38.57 14.16 -7.27
C SER A 687 -39.12 15.35 -6.45
N TRP A 688 -38.71 15.49 -5.19
CA TRP A 688 -39.32 16.44 -4.24
C TRP A 688 -39.22 17.89 -4.67
N TYR A 689 -38.16 18.31 -5.37
CA TYR A 689 -38.02 19.69 -5.85
C TYR A 689 -39.03 19.99 -6.97
N LYS A 690 -39.41 19.01 -7.81
CA LYS A 690 -40.54 19.14 -8.77
C LYS A 690 -41.87 19.26 -8.02
N GLN A 691 -42.03 18.54 -6.91
CA GLN A 691 -43.20 18.72 -6.04
C GLN A 691 -43.19 20.07 -5.32
N LEU A 692 -42.02 20.57 -4.93
CA LEU A 692 -41.86 21.82 -4.22
C LEU A 692 -41.96 23.03 -5.14
N THR A 693 -41.46 22.95 -6.38
CA THR A 693 -41.75 23.93 -7.43
C THR A 693 -43.21 23.89 -7.83
N ASN A 694 -43.85 22.72 -7.90
CA ASN A 694 -45.30 22.61 -8.09
C ASN A 694 -46.10 23.18 -6.92
N ILE A 695 -45.64 23.01 -5.68
CA ILE A 695 -46.27 23.60 -4.48
C ILE A 695 -46.04 25.11 -4.46
N LEU A 696 -44.84 25.59 -4.76
CA LEU A 696 -44.51 27.03 -4.87
C LEU A 696 -45.28 27.68 -6.04
N GLN A 697 -45.40 26.99 -7.18
CA GLN A 697 -46.25 27.41 -8.30
C GLN A 697 -47.72 27.38 -7.91
N ARG A 698 -48.19 26.40 -7.12
CA ARG A 698 -49.57 26.39 -6.57
C ARG A 698 -49.80 27.47 -5.51
N MET A 699 -48.77 27.88 -4.77
CA MET A 699 -48.84 29.01 -3.84
C MET A 699 -48.81 30.33 -4.61
N ARG A 700 -48.05 30.42 -5.72
CA ARG A 700 -48.01 31.56 -6.65
C ARG A 700 -49.31 31.71 -7.46
N HIS A 701 -49.88 30.61 -7.94
CA HIS A 701 -51.18 30.55 -8.59
C HIS A 701 -52.37 30.69 -7.61
N LYS A 702 -52.11 30.76 -6.30
CA LYS A 702 -53.13 31.12 -5.31
C LYS A 702 -53.31 32.63 -5.16
N GLU A 703 -52.36 33.42 -5.68
CA GLU A 703 -52.49 34.88 -5.78
C GLU A 703 -53.10 35.31 -7.12
N ASP A 704 -52.86 34.57 -8.20
CA ASP A 704 -53.43 34.84 -9.53
C ASP A 704 -54.58 33.85 -9.85
N ALA A 705 -55.72 34.06 -9.22
CA ALA A 705 -56.96 33.37 -9.55
C ALA A 705 -58.00 34.33 -10.14
N THR A 706 -57.75 34.80 -11.37
CA THR A 706 -58.81 35.21 -12.31
C THR A 706 -58.39 34.92 -13.75
N GLU A 707 -59.26 34.16 -14.43
CA GLU A 707 -59.42 33.99 -15.89
C GLU A 707 -58.51 33.03 -16.69
N ASP A 708 -59.14 31.89 -16.97
CA ASP A 708 -59.33 31.23 -18.27
C ASP A 708 -58.25 30.38 -18.98
N SER A 709 -58.53 29.08 -18.90
CA SER A 709 -58.76 28.13 -20.00
C SER A 709 -57.62 27.71 -20.95
N GLN A 710 -57.22 26.44 -20.72
CA GLN A 710 -57.21 25.35 -21.71
C GLN A 710 -56.69 25.68 -23.13
N LYS A 711 -55.37 25.56 -23.31
CA LYS A 711 -54.73 25.05 -24.53
C LYS A 711 -53.25 24.90 -24.21
N HIS A 712 -52.78 23.71 -23.88
CA HIS A 712 -51.38 23.24 -24.00
C HIS A 712 -51.28 21.88 -23.31
N ARG A 713 -51.90 20.86 -23.90
CA ARG A 713 -51.90 19.49 -23.37
C ARG A 713 -51.61 18.46 -24.45
N THR A 714 -50.63 18.72 -25.32
CA THR A 714 -50.16 17.74 -26.32
C THR A 714 -48.67 17.83 -26.68
N VAL A 715 -47.88 18.77 -26.12
CA VAL A 715 -46.43 18.88 -26.43
C VAL A 715 -45.52 18.41 -25.28
N ILE A 716 -46.07 18.14 -24.09
CA ILE A 716 -45.28 17.82 -22.88
C ILE A 716 -44.90 16.32 -22.79
N GLN A 717 -45.54 15.45 -23.59
CA GLN A 717 -45.32 14.00 -23.48
C GLN A 717 -44.02 13.52 -24.15
N ASN A 718 -43.52 14.21 -25.18
CA ASN A 718 -42.29 13.83 -25.88
C ASN A 718 -41.02 14.48 -25.30
N GLY A 719 -41.16 15.53 -24.48
CA GLY A 719 -40.03 16.18 -23.79
C GLY A 719 -39.74 15.60 -22.40
N ALA A 720 -40.70 14.88 -21.80
CA ALA A 720 -40.50 14.25 -20.49
C ALA A 720 -39.62 12.98 -20.58
N ALA A 721 -39.79 12.18 -21.64
CA ALA A 721 -39.00 10.96 -21.85
C ALA A 721 -37.50 11.24 -22.09
N HIS A 722 -37.16 12.34 -22.77
CA HIS A 722 -35.77 12.75 -22.97
C HIS A 722 -35.12 13.33 -21.70
N ARG A 723 -35.91 13.97 -20.83
CA ARG A 723 -35.41 14.59 -19.58
C ARG A 723 -35.24 13.59 -18.45
N ASP A 724 -36.06 12.53 -18.43
CA ASP A 724 -35.92 11.43 -17.47
C ASP A 724 -34.71 10.54 -17.80
N GLN A 725 -34.30 10.45 -19.08
CA GLN A 725 -33.02 9.85 -19.49
C GLN A 725 -31.81 10.70 -19.06
N GLU A 726 -31.84 12.02 -19.26
CA GLU A 726 -30.79 12.93 -18.75
C GLU A 726 -30.72 12.93 -17.22
N GLU A 727 -31.84 12.82 -16.50
CA GLU A 727 -31.86 12.77 -15.03
C GLU A 727 -31.34 11.43 -14.47
N GLN A 728 -31.52 10.31 -15.20
CA GLN A 728 -30.87 9.03 -14.87
C GLN A 728 -29.36 9.10 -15.13
N GLU A 729 -28.93 9.70 -16.24
CA GLU A 729 -27.52 9.93 -16.54
C GLU A 729 -26.87 10.85 -15.47
N ILE A 730 -27.49 11.96 -15.07
CA ILE A 730 -26.93 12.87 -14.04
C ILE A 730 -26.88 12.21 -12.65
N SER A 731 -27.83 11.32 -12.33
CA SER A 731 -27.83 10.54 -11.09
C SER A 731 -26.74 9.46 -11.09
N GLU A 732 -26.45 8.84 -12.23
CA GLU A 732 -25.34 7.88 -12.38
C GLU A 732 -23.97 8.58 -12.38
N ILE A 733 -23.86 9.78 -12.96
CA ILE A 733 -22.61 10.54 -13.09
C ILE A 733 -22.09 11.09 -11.75
N LEU A 734 -22.95 11.40 -10.78
CA LEU A 734 -22.53 12.22 -9.63
C LEU A 734 -22.28 11.46 -8.32
N GLY A 735 -22.75 10.21 -8.17
CA GLY A 735 -22.59 9.40 -6.94
C GLY A 735 -23.21 10.00 -5.65
N PHE A 736 -23.62 11.27 -5.67
CA PHE A 736 -24.46 11.95 -4.71
C PHE A 736 -25.89 11.99 -5.25
N GLN A 737 -26.88 11.76 -4.38
CA GLN A 737 -28.27 12.04 -4.75
C GLN A 737 -28.37 13.52 -5.14
N VAL A 738 -29.09 13.86 -6.22
CA VAL A 738 -29.29 15.24 -6.70
C VAL A 738 -29.69 16.22 -5.58
N GLU A 739 -30.31 15.71 -4.51
CA GLU A 739 -30.63 16.47 -3.29
C GLU A 739 -29.41 17.05 -2.57
N ASP A 740 -28.31 16.31 -2.53
CA ASP A 740 -27.08 16.71 -1.84
C ASP A 740 -26.40 17.88 -2.58
N LEU A 741 -26.46 17.89 -3.91
CA LEU A 741 -25.94 19.00 -4.72
C LEU A 741 -26.76 20.28 -4.50
N ILE A 742 -28.09 20.16 -4.38
CA ILE A 742 -28.98 21.30 -4.12
C ILE A 742 -28.76 21.85 -2.70
N THR A 743 -28.64 20.99 -1.70
CA THR A 743 -28.37 21.42 -0.32
C THR A 743 -26.98 22.07 -0.18
N MET A 744 -25.96 21.53 -0.83
CA MET A 744 -24.63 22.15 -0.91
C MET A 744 -24.68 23.50 -1.64
N GLY A 745 -25.44 23.61 -2.74
CA GLY A 745 -25.68 24.87 -3.44
C GLY A 745 -26.38 25.91 -2.55
N CYS A 746 -27.36 25.50 -1.73
CA CYS A 746 -28.00 26.38 -0.75
C CYS A 746 -27.02 26.85 0.33
N ILE A 747 -26.16 25.96 0.85
CA ILE A 747 -25.13 26.32 1.85
C ILE A 747 -24.15 27.33 1.27
N LEU A 748 -23.66 27.08 0.06
CA LEU A 748 -22.71 27.95 -0.64
C LEU A 748 -23.37 29.30 -1.00
N GLY A 749 -24.65 29.29 -1.37
CA GLY A 749 -25.47 30.48 -1.55
C GLY A 749 -25.62 31.29 -0.26
N ILE A 750 -25.94 30.66 0.87
CA ILE A 750 -26.04 31.32 2.19
C ILE A 750 -24.68 31.91 2.59
N PHE A 751 -23.58 31.18 2.35
CA PHE A 751 -22.23 31.65 2.65
C PHE A 751 -21.85 32.88 1.81
N LEU A 752 -22.07 32.84 0.50
CA LEU A 752 -21.83 33.98 -0.39
C LEU A 752 -22.72 35.17 -0.02
N LEU A 753 -23.98 34.94 0.35
CA LEU A 753 -24.91 35.97 0.79
C LEU A 753 -24.48 36.57 2.13
N SER A 754 -23.88 35.78 3.02
CA SER A 754 -23.30 36.25 4.28
C SER A 754 -22.07 37.15 4.06
N ILE A 755 -21.20 36.80 3.11
CA ILE A 755 -20.04 37.62 2.70
C ILE A 755 -20.51 38.91 2.00
N LEU A 756 -21.53 38.81 1.17
CA LEU A 756 -22.11 39.97 0.49
C LEU A 756 -22.77 40.92 1.50
N MET A 757 -23.48 40.38 2.49
CA MET A 757 -24.07 41.16 3.58
C MET A 757 -22.99 41.76 4.50
N SER A 758 -21.91 41.05 4.80
CA SER A 758 -20.81 41.59 5.62
C SER A 758 -20.04 42.70 4.89
N THR A 759 -19.81 42.56 3.59
CA THR A 759 -19.18 43.60 2.76
C THR A 759 -20.08 44.82 2.57
N LEU A 760 -21.40 44.63 2.41
CA LEU A 760 -22.39 45.72 2.38
C LEU A 760 -22.50 46.43 3.73
N ALA A 761 -22.49 45.68 4.83
CA ALA A 761 -22.51 46.21 6.19
C ALA A 761 -21.25 47.03 6.50
N ALA A 762 -20.06 46.54 6.12
CA ALA A 762 -18.80 47.27 6.26
C ALA A 762 -18.78 48.57 5.45
N ARG A 763 -19.39 48.59 4.26
CA ARG A 763 -19.52 49.80 3.42
C ARG A 763 -20.54 50.82 3.95
N ARG A 764 -21.55 50.37 4.69
CA ARG A 764 -22.63 51.22 5.24
C ARG A 764 -22.47 51.55 6.73
N GLY A 765 -21.37 51.12 7.37
CA GLY A 765 -21.08 51.39 8.78
C GLY A 765 -22.00 50.67 9.75
N TRP A 766 -22.55 49.50 9.38
CA TRP A 766 -23.42 48.72 10.25
C TRP A 766 -22.59 47.83 11.20
N ASN A 767 -22.91 47.85 12.50
CA ASN A 767 -22.30 46.98 13.50
C ASN A 767 -22.92 45.57 13.41
N VAL A 768 -22.25 44.66 12.71
CA VAL A 768 -22.67 43.24 12.63
C VAL A 768 -21.87 42.44 13.64
N ARG A 769 -22.56 41.78 14.58
CA ARG A 769 -21.95 40.88 15.57
C ARG A 769 -22.20 39.44 15.15
N PHE A 770 -21.14 38.63 15.03
CA PHE A 770 -21.22 37.19 14.78
C PHE A 770 -20.87 36.45 16.07
N ASN A 771 -21.80 35.65 16.61
CA ASN A 771 -21.63 34.87 17.84
C ASN A 771 -20.98 35.64 19.01
N GLY A 772 -21.34 36.92 19.17
CA GLY A 772 -20.87 37.77 20.26
C GLY A 772 -19.49 38.42 20.06
N ALA A 773 -18.76 38.13 18.99
CA ALA A 773 -17.49 38.80 18.68
C ALA A 773 -17.68 39.93 17.64
N GLN A 774 -17.11 41.11 17.92
CA GLN A 774 -16.99 42.18 16.93
C GLN A 774 -15.82 41.86 15.99
N LEU A 775 -16.08 41.85 14.68
CA LEU A 775 -15.04 41.80 13.65
C LEU A 775 -14.39 43.18 13.52
N ASN A 776 -13.53 43.55 14.46
CA ASN A 776 -12.56 44.63 14.25
C ASN A 776 -11.16 43.99 14.13
N GLY A 777 -10.53 44.19 12.97
CA GLY A 777 -9.15 43.79 12.72
C GLY A 777 -8.18 44.51 13.66
N ASN A 778 -7.09 43.82 13.99
CA ASN A 778 -6.01 44.29 14.85
C ASN A 778 -5.44 45.66 14.43
N GLY A 779 -5.08 46.48 15.43
CA GLY A 779 -3.94 47.40 15.35
C GLY A 779 -4.23 48.89 15.59
N ASN A 780 -4.52 49.27 16.84
CA ASN A 780 -3.85 50.37 17.56
C ASN A 780 -4.65 50.76 18.82
N GLN A 781 -4.27 50.16 19.95
CA GLN A 781 -4.50 50.76 21.25
C GLN A 781 -3.55 51.95 21.40
N GLN A 782 -3.99 53.14 21.01
CA GLN A 782 -3.61 54.46 21.55
C GLN A 782 -4.00 55.54 20.53
N GLN A 783 -5.21 56.07 20.70
CA GLN A 783 -5.72 57.39 20.28
C GLN A 783 -7.18 57.23 19.86
N GLN A 784 -8.09 57.36 20.84
CA GLN A 784 -9.41 58.00 20.72
C GLN A 784 -10.21 57.71 22.00
N GLN A 785 -9.69 58.15 23.15
CA GLN A 785 -10.57 58.74 24.15
C GLN A 785 -10.84 60.17 23.70
N GLN A 786 -11.94 60.37 22.98
CA GLN A 786 -12.72 61.62 22.88
C GLN A 786 -13.55 61.57 21.60
N GLN A 787 -14.80 61.12 21.75
CA GLN A 787 -15.99 61.66 21.08
C GLN A 787 -17.16 60.68 21.31
N GLN A 788 -17.75 60.77 22.50
CA GLN A 788 -19.18 60.52 22.62
C GLN A 788 -19.89 61.78 22.15
N ALA A 789 -20.53 61.75 20.98
CA ALA A 789 -21.80 62.42 20.71
C ALA A 789 -22.26 62.21 19.25
N GLN A 790 -23.42 61.57 19.13
CA GLN A 790 -24.42 61.75 18.06
C GLN A 790 -24.10 61.17 16.66
N GLY A 791 -24.46 59.89 16.47
CA GLY A 791 -24.85 59.31 15.18
C GLY A 791 -26.22 58.63 15.31
N PRO A 792 -27.03 58.55 14.23
CA PRO A 792 -28.40 58.05 14.28
C PRO A 792 -28.43 56.55 14.65
N PRO A 793 -29.56 56.00 15.15
CA PRO A 793 -29.61 54.62 15.62
C PRO A 793 -29.32 53.67 14.45
N GLY A 794 -28.10 53.12 14.43
CA GLY A 794 -27.73 52.03 13.53
C GLY A 794 -28.50 50.78 13.94
N TRP A 795 -29.05 50.07 12.95
CA TRP A 795 -29.71 48.80 13.18
C TRP A 795 -28.68 47.77 13.62
N ASP A 796 -28.71 47.37 14.89
CA ASP A 796 -27.86 46.29 15.42
C ASP A 796 -28.43 44.94 14.94
N PHE A 797 -27.77 44.33 13.96
CA PHE A 797 -28.09 42.97 13.52
C PHE A 797 -27.23 41.99 14.30
N ASN A 798 -27.87 41.27 15.23
CA ASN A 798 -27.24 40.15 15.91
C ASN A 798 -27.55 38.87 15.11
N VAL A 799 -26.62 38.46 14.27
CA VAL A 799 -26.78 37.27 13.43
C VAL A 799 -26.19 36.09 14.20
N GLN A 800 -27.06 35.34 14.89
CA GLN A 800 -26.74 33.99 15.36
C GLN A 800 -26.81 33.03 14.16
N ILE A 801 -25.75 32.99 13.36
CA ILE A 801 -25.50 31.81 12.53
C ILE A 801 -24.88 30.78 13.46
N PHE A 802 -25.60 29.66 13.64
CA PHE A 802 -25.15 28.47 14.37
C PHE A 802 -23.65 28.28 14.14
N ALA A 803 -22.88 28.27 15.23
CA ALA A 803 -21.43 28.22 15.23
C ALA A 803 -20.92 27.18 14.22
N ILE A 804 -20.20 27.66 13.20
CA ILE A 804 -19.34 26.87 12.32
C ILE A 804 -18.06 26.54 13.11
#